data_AF-A0A936BC58-F1
#
_entry.id   AF-A0A936BC58-F1
#
_cell.length_a   1.000
_cell.length_b   1.000
_cell.length_c   1.000
_cell.angle_alpha   90.00
_cell.angle_beta   90.00
_cell.angle_gamma   90.00
#
_symmetry.space_group_name_H-M   'P 1'
#
loop_
_entity.id
_entity.type
_entity.pdbx_description
1 polymer ?
#
loop_
_entity_poly.entity_id
_entity_poly.type
_entity_poly.pdbx_seq_one_letter_code
_entity_poly.pdbx_strand_id
1 'polypeptide(L)'
;MPITIDFPWGRQTFWGSAREYLWSRGLWAPKPLASAYLALDKWALDKVESGADGDALIERIVSGNQSIAALGIALHVALARPAVTPVNEALVTTQRLWQADIERYVKEGEVRSSSQIGFYREHHRKDAVAVEALNTHAVRSTEIRNLATLHIFQTDPNVAQRVRRAILAFADSPDFALEEAKNHPGARARSVEQARTFAAWGDLAHYRLVDLPEQPEQQAILMVNPIVEEPSVRERLEEGQEHLQTFALFHWAEKSFDGGRVADAMSIEQGIASARSLDDGTLFLPNPDDDHISMRRGAVAGAAAVVVAFAPNDPETAWARGILARAVNCPEESDPLWSSVSIVSWHHVIFVARAAAAELRRDPGSRRHATDLLSTLVHPLDNVGLATSGLLASLWDVAPNVCWVGLGLALELCIVAPEEMSPNSMHDPNAGGEARKRKLDAALARLELAPDPLPIPPAPWVATTAADRRRVDRLPEDNNASEASPHWRTADGWWRSDREGEILVKQPVRAILTAGFEDMFMSFCEAMLAWTIERQAPVWARRSREIERADIFEWTHNFADVLGTLVGLIAPEKAETSFISPICGIEEEDTCFDLLAPLVIMFICQHVLDSPEVAPVTPVVLERSLNRLLAAPTFKQTAYRAGEMHGFSMPRLAQWLMFVGVEKASLAHRFSNGDWSEIALILPTVDRFVRTTGWVPTVMEDFLTLAERSRKHFPADAFADAVLAALSAKDDPGARWRGTMIAARIASRVQDIADRASPLPLALGQKLLRILDVLVDQGDRRSAALQISPAFRDLRIIAVGSPPSL
;
A
#
# COMPACT_ATOMS: atom_id res chain seq x y z
N MET A 1 -5.43 30.15 23.33
CA MET A 1 -4.75 31.43 23.61
C MET A 1 -3.66 31.68 22.56
N PRO A 2 -3.42 32.92 22.11
CA PRO A 2 -2.30 33.21 21.20
C PRO A 2 -0.96 33.33 21.94
N ILE A 3 0.14 33.20 21.20
CA ILE A 3 1.50 33.50 21.65
C ILE A 3 1.83 34.93 21.19
N THR A 4 2.43 35.73 22.07
CA THR A 4 2.92 37.07 21.73
C THR A 4 4.44 37.09 21.84
N ILE A 5 5.12 37.53 20.78
CA ILE A 5 6.59 37.63 20.73
C ILE A 5 6.96 39.08 20.43
N ASP A 6 7.90 39.62 21.20
CA ASP A 6 8.46 40.96 21.03
C ASP A 6 9.74 40.88 20.18
N PHE A 7 9.59 40.97 18.86
CA PHE A 7 10.72 41.01 17.93
C PHE A 7 11.36 42.41 17.88
N PRO A 8 12.60 42.56 17.36
CA PRO A 8 13.25 43.86 17.21
C PRO A 8 12.46 44.88 16.38
N TRP A 9 11.63 44.42 15.44
CA TRP A 9 10.75 45.25 14.60
C TRP A 9 9.33 45.45 15.18
N GLY A 10 9.03 44.85 16.33
CA GLY A 10 7.77 45.06 17.04
C GLY A 10 7.08 43.79 17.54
N ARG A 11 6.04 44.00 18.34
CA ARG A 11 5.22 42.95 18.93
C ARG A 11 4.35 42.27 17.86
N GLN A 12 4.38 40.93 17.81
CA GLN A 12 3.53 40.12 16.92
C GLN A 12 2.79 39.03 17.69
N THR A 13 1.62 38.60 17.17
CA THR A 13 0.73 37.63 17.80
C THR A 13 0.46 36.45 16.87
N PHE A 14 0.62 35.23 17.39
CA PHE A 14 0.46 33.97 16.65
C PHE A 14 -0.56 33.05 17.30
N TRP A 15 -1.41 32.42 16.51
CA TRP A 15 -2.47 31.52 16.91
C TRP A 15 -2.14 30.07 16.58
N GLY A 16 -2.58 29.16 17.44
CA GLY A 16 -2.39 27.72 17.31
C GLY A 16 -1.73 27.10 18.54
N SER A 17 -1.77 25.78 18.61
CA SER A 17 -1.13 24.93 19.61
C SER A 17 0.08 24.20 19.00
N ALA A 18 0.68 23.27 19.73
CA ALA A 18 1.70 22.37 19.18
C ALA A 18 1.18 21.54 17.99
N ARG A 19 -0.14 21.30 17.90
CA ARG A 19 -0.76 20.65 16.73
C ARG A 19 -0.64 21.50 15.47
N GLU A 20 -1.03 22.77 15.54
CA GLU A 20 -0.94 23.70 14.39
C GLU A 20 0.51 24.05 14.06
N TYR A 21 1.43 23.99 15.02
CA TYR A 21 2.86 24.15 14.78
C TYR A 21 3.39 23.11 13.78
N LEU A 22 2.90 21.86 13.85
CA LEU A 22 3.26 20.77 12.94
C LEU A 22 2.79 20.98 11.49
N TRP A 23 1.95 21.99 11.21
CA TRP A 23 1.62 22.37 9.84
C TRP A 23 2.85 22.83 9.06
N SER A 24 3.86 23.39 9.76
CA SER A 24 5.18 23.70 9.19
C SER A 24 5.92 22.48 8.61
N ARG A 25 5.50 21.27 9.01
CA ARG A 25 6.01 19.98 8.54
C ARG A 25 5.02 19.23 7.65
N GLY A 26 3.92 19.87 7.25
CA GLY A 26 2.89 19.26 6.41
C GLY A 26 1.99 18.24 7.14
N LEU A 27 2.07 18.15 8.46
CA LEU A 27 1.26 17.23 9.25
C LEU A 27 0.01 17.93 9.82
N TRP A 28 -1.13 17.24 9.87
CA TRP A 28 -2.44 17.73 10.36
C TRP A 28 -3.06 18.93 9.63
N ALA A 29 -2.35 19.54 8.68
CA ALA A 29 -2.85 20.65 7.88
C ALA A 29 -3.70 20.16 6.69
N PRO A 30 -4.69 20.97 6.23
CA PRO A 30 -5.28 20.79 4.91
C PRO A 30 -4.19 20.72 3.83
N LYS A 31 -4.34 19.82 2.85
CA LYS A 31 -3.29 19.52 1.85
C LYS A 31 -2.72 20.76 1.12
N PRO A 32 -3.51 21.80 0.76
CA PRO A 32 -2.97 23.03 0.19
C PRO A 32 -2.03 23.78 1.14
N LEU A 33 -2.39 23.88 2.42
CA LEU A 33 -1.57 24.54 3.44
C LEU A 33 -0.31 23.73 3.75
N ALA A 34 -0.44 22.40 3.87
CA ALA A 34 0.70 21.51 4.04
C ALA A 34 1.74 21.71 2.92
N SER A 35 1.28 21.74 1.67
CA SER A 35 2.13 21.95 0.50
C SER A 35 2.79 23.33 0.51
N ALA A 36 2.04 24.38 0.88
CA ALA A 36 2.57 25.74 0.97
C ALA A 36 3.66 25.88 2.04
N TYR A 37 3.46 25.29 3.22
CA TYR A 37 4.46 25.34 4.29
C TYR A 37 5.71 24.51 3.97
N LEU A 38 5.57 23.32 3.38
CA LEU A 38 6.71 22.51 2.93
C LEU A 38 7.54 23.24 1.85
N ALA A 39 6.86 23.91 0.91
CA ALA A 39 7.53 24.73 -0.09
C ALA A 39 8.24 25.95 0.53
N LEU A 40 7.60 26.61 1.51
CA LEU A 40 8.20 27.73 2.24
C LEU A 40 9.42 27.29 3.06
N ASP A 41 9.35 26.14 3.71
CA ASP A 41 10.45 25.55 4.50
C ASP A 41 11.65 25.22 3.61
N LYS A 42 11.39 24.54 2.48
CA LYS A 42 12.42 24.28 1.47
C LYS A 42 13.05 25.58 0.96
N TRP A 43 12.24 26.55 0.57
CA TRP A 43 12.74 27.84 0.09
C TRP A 43 13.60 28.56 1.14
N ALA A 44 13.19 28.53 2.41
CA ALA A 44 13.91 29.19 3.49
C ALA A 44 15.29 28.56 3.70
N LEU A 45 15.38 27.22 3.73
CA LEU A 45 16.65 26.51 3.84
C LEU A 45 17.56 26.75 2.64
N ASP A 46 17.03 26.66 1.40
CA ASP A 46 17.80 26.96 0.19
C ASP A 46 18.39 28.40 0.25
N LYS A 47 17.68 29.35 0.88
CA LYS A 47 18.19 30.72 1.10
C LYS A 47 19.27 30.79 2.16
N VAL A 48 19.10 30.10 3.29
CA VAL A 48 20.13 30.01 4.34
C VAL A 48 21.43 29.41 3.77
N GLU A 49 21.33 28.33 3.00
CA GLU A 49 22.45 27.68 2.33
C GLU A 49 23.15 28.61 1.32
N SER A 50 22.38 29.45 0.61
CA SER A 50 22.94 30.48 -0.28
C SER A 50 23.59 31.66 0.45
N GLY A 51 23.63 31.65 1.78
CA GLY A 51 24.29 32.66 2.60
C GLY A 51 23.42 33.88 2.94
N ALA A 52 22.10 33.80 2.76
CA ALA A 52 21.18 34.87 3.16
C ALA A 52 21.23 35.13 4.68
N ASP A 53 20.87 36.36 5.06
CA ASP A 53 20.75 36.76 6.47
C ASP A 53 19.53 36.09 7.13
N GLY A 54 19.77 35.31 8.19
CA GLY A 54 18.76 34.55 8.90
C GLY A 54 17.72 35.44 9.58
N ASP A 55 18.14 36.54 10.18
CA ASP A 55 17.24 37.47 10.88
C ASP A 55 16.26 38.13 9.90
N ALA A 56 16.76 38.60 8.75
CA ALA A 56 15.93 39.18 7.69
C ALA A 56 14.97 38.15 7.07
N LEU A 57 15.38 36.88 6.95
CA LEU A 57 14.51 35.80 6.50
C LEU A 57 13.40 35.51 7.51
N ILE A 58 13.74 35.44 8.80
CA ILE A 58 12.77 35.25 9.88
C ILE A 58 11.74 36.38 9.87
N GLU A 59 12.18 37.64 9.81
CA GLU A 59 11.28 38.79 9.70
C GLU A 59 10.31 38.64 8.53
N ARG A 60 10.83 38.25 7.36
CA ARG A 60 10.01 38.07 6.16
C ARG A 60 9.01 36.92 6.26
N ILE A 61 9.35 35.84 6.97
CA ILE A 61 8.48 34.67 7.16
C ILE A 61 7.34 34.99 8.12
N VAL A 62 7.64 35.68 9.22
CA VAL A 62 6.66 35.92 10.29
C VAL A 62 5.81 37.16 10.04
N SER A 63 6.33 38.17 9.31
CA SER A 63 5.62 39.41 9.04
C SER A 63 4.33 39.18 8.24
N GLY A 64 3.21 39.65 8.78
CA GLY A 64 1.89 39.47 8.18
C GLY A 64 1.29 38.07 8.39
N ASN A 65 1.98 37.16 9.08
CA ASN A 65 1.49 35.84 9.42
C ASN A 65 0.97 35.82 10.86
N GLN A 66 -0.16 35.14 11.08
CA GLN A 66 -0.77 34.98 12.39
C GLN A 66 -0.78 33.53 12.87
N SER A 67 -0.18 32.60 12.12
CA SER A 67 -0.14 31.19 12.49
C SER A 67 1.16 30.83 13.21
N ILE A 68 1.05 30.03 14.27
CA ILE A 68 2.21 29.47 14.98
C ILE A 68 3.09 28.59 14.06
N ALA A 69 2.54 28.06 12.95
CA ALA A 69 3.30 27.29 11.97
C ALA A 69 4.43 28.11 11.31
N ALA A 70 4.24 29.42 11.13
CA ALA A 70 5.29 30.30 10.61
C ALA A 70 6.49 30.38 11.56
N LEU A 71 6.24 30.33 12.88
CA LEU A 71 7.30 30.26 13.89
C LEU A 71 8.09 28.94 13.81
N GLY A 72 7.46 27.85 13.33
CA GLY A 72 8.15 26.58 13.07
C GLY A 72 9.21 26.69 11.99
N ILE A 73 8.93 27.44 10.93
CA ILE A 73 9.90 27.69 9.86
C ILE A 73 10.94 28.72 10.32
N ALA A 74 10.52 29.78 11.03
CA ALA A 74 11.44 30.76 11.60
C ALA A 74 12.49 30.12 12.51
N LEU A 75 12.06 29.22 13.40
CA LEU A 75 12.98 28.49 14.27
C LEU A 75 13.86 27.51 13.48
N HIS A 76 13.34 26.91 12.40
CA HIS A 76 14.13 26.06 11.51
C HIS A 76 15.25 26.84 10.81
N VAL A 77 14.98 28.08 10.37
CA VAL A 77 15.99 29.01 9.83
C VAL A 77 17.04 29.34 10.90
N ALA A 78 16.61 29.67 12.12
CA ALA A 78 17.50 29.97 13.23
C ALA A 78 18.40 28.78 13.61
N LEU A 79 17.87 27.55 13.58
CA LEU A 79 18.61 26.32 13.87
C LEU A 79 19.54 25.90 12.72
N ALA A 80 19.19 26.21 11.47
CA ALA A 80 19.99 25.83 10.31
C ALA A 80 21.31 26.62 10.25
N ARG A 81 21.30 27.87 10.72
CA ARG A 81 22.49 28.69 10.89
C ARG A 81 22.44 29.43 12.23
N PRO A 82 22.79 28.75 13.33
CA PRO A 82 22.68 29.31 14.67
C PRO A 82 23.51 30.58 14.84
N ALA A 83 22.86 31.64 15.34
CA ALA A 83 23.49 32.92 15.65
C ALA A 83 22.89 33.50 16.93
N VAL A 84 23.69 34.26 17.67
CA VAL A 84 23.23 34.98 18.86
C VAL A 84 22.78 36.37 18.43
N THR A 85 21.48 36.53 18.19
CA THR A 85 20.88 37.78 17.70
C THR A 85 19.66 38.16 18.53
N PRO A 86 19.25 39.44 18.57
CA PRO A 86 18.01 39.84 19.24
C PRO A 86 16.74 39.14 18.70
N VAL A 87 16.76 38.72 17.43
CA VAL A 87 15.66 37.95 16.81
C VAL A 87 15.59 36.55 17.41
N ASN A 88 16.73 35.85 17.46
CA ASN A 88 16.80 34.51 18.03
C ASN A 88 16.58 34.52 19.54
N GLU A 89 17.04 35.57 20.25
CA GLU A 89 16.73 35.83 21.67
C GLU A 89 15.20 35.81 21.90
N ALA A 90 14.43 36.54 21.09
CA ALA A 90 12.98 36.59 21.21
C ALA A 90 12.30 35.21 21.01
N LEU A 91 12.85 34.36 20.13
CA LEU A 91 12.37 33.00 19.94
C LEU A 91 12.67 32.10 21.15
N VAL A 92 13.93 32.07 21.62
CA VAL A 92 14.35 31.17 22.71
C VAL A 92 13.81 31.59 24.08
N THR A 93 13.40 32.85 24.26
CA THR A 93 12.75 33.30 25.50
C THR A 93 11.22 33.14 25.48
N THR A 94 10.65 32.42 24.50
CA THR A 94 9.21 32.18 24.39
C THR A 94 8.84 30.75 24.81
N GLN A 95 8.29 30.57 26.02
CA GLN A 95 8.02 29.25 26.62
C GLN A 95 7.15 28.33 25.75
N ARG A 96 6.04 28.82 25.19
CA ARG A 96 5.16 27.98 24.36
C ARG A 96 5.80 27.53 23.05
N LEU A 97 6.79 28.26 22.55
CA LEU A 97 7.56 27.81 21.39
C LEU A 97 8.44 26.60 21.75
N TRP A 98 8.93 26.52 23.00
CA TRP A 98 9.65 25.34 23.47
C TRP A 98 8.79 24.10 23.47
N GLN A 99 7.59 24.21 24.05
CA GLN A 99 6.64 23.09 24.05
C GLN A 99 6.36 22.61 22.62
N ALA A 100 6.01 23.54 21.72
CA ALA A 100 5.66 23.19 20.35
C ALA A 100 6.83 22.55 19.59
N ASP A 101 8.05 23.08 19.76
CA ASP A 101 9.21 22.57 19.04
C ASP A 101 9.75 21.24 19.57
N ILE A 102 9.70 21.03 20.89
CA ILE A 102 10.09 19.76 21.51
C ILE A 102 9.10 18.66 21.14
N GLU A 103 7.79 18.95 21.18
CA GLU A 103 6.77 18.01 20.69
C GLU A 103 6.95 17.69 19.20
N ARG A 104 7.34 18.70 18.41
CA ARG A 104 7.71 18.51 17.00
C ARG A 104 8.89 17.56 16.85
N TYR A 105 9.96 17.77 17.62
CA TYR A 105 11.14 16.92 17.58
C TYR A 105 10.84 15.46 17.95
N VAL A 106 10.03 15.22 18.98
CA VAL A 106 9.60 13.86 19.38
C VAL A 106 8.80 13.19 18.26
N LYS A 107 7.96 13.95 17.54
CA LYS A 107 7.13 13.45 16.44
C LYS A 107 7.82 13.44 15.08
N GLU A 108 9.09 13.84 14.98
CA GLU A 108 9.77 13.99 13.69
C GLU A 108 9.82 12.65 12.94
N GLY A 109 9.94 11.52 13.63
CA GLY A 109 9.85 10.18 13.03
C GLY A 109 8.52 9.90 12.34
N GLU A 110 7.39 10.24 12.98
CA GLU A 110 6.03 10.09 12.42
C GLU A 110 5.78 11.07 11.25
N VAL A 111 6.32 12.28 11.36
CA VAL A 111 6.23 13.32 10.32
C VAL A 111 6.90 12.85 9.03
N ARG A 112 8.05 12.17 9.12
CA ARG A 112 8.78 11.66 7.94
C ARG A 112 7.93 10.70 7.12
N SER A 113 7.26 9.75 7.76
CA SER A 113 6.39 8.80 7.06
C SER A 113 5.08 9.46 6.58
N SER A 114 4.50 10.34 7.39
CA SER A 114 3.19 10.96 7.10
C SER A 114 3.23 11.99 5.97
N SER A 115 4.32 12.74 5.83
CA SER A 115 4.47 13.79 4.81
C SER A 115 4.55 13.24 3.38
N GLN A 116 4.84 11.95 3.21
CA GLN A 116 4.86 11.28 1.92
C GLN A 116 3.50 10.68 1.51
N ILE A 117 2.52 10.64 2.44
CA ILE A 117 1.19 10.06 2.18
C ILE A 117 0.46 10.84 1.08
N GLY A 118 0.18 10.17 -0.03
CA GLY A 118 -0.46 10.73 -1.22
C GLY A 118 0.41 10.63 -2.49
N PHE A 119 1.72 10.44 -2.35
CA PHE A 119 2.64 10.33 -3.49
C PHE A 119 2.72 8.90 -4.05
N TYR A 120 1.60 8.38 -4.56
CA TYR A 120 1.48 6.98 -5.00
C TYR A 120 1.82 6.71 -6.48
N ARG A 121 2.12 7.74 -7.28
CA ARG A 121 2.26 7.64 -8.75
C ARG A 121 3.63 8.16 -9.18
N GLU A 122 4.18 7.64 -10.27
CA GLU A 122 5.53 8.03 -10.74
C GLU A 122 5.65 9.54 -11.04
N HIS A 123 4.60 10.20 -11.55
CA HIS A 123 4.64 11.65 -11.77
C HIS A 123 4.73 12.47 -10.47
N HIS A 124 4.39 11.88 -9.32
CA HIS A 124 4.61 12.48 -7.99
C HIS A 124 6.05 12.35 -7.49
N ARG A 125 6.90 11.53 -8.15
CA ARG A 125 8.24 11.18 -7.66
C ARG A 125 9.13 12.39 -7.42
N LYS A 126 9.05 13.40 -8.29
CA LYS A 126 9.82 14.64 -8.11
C LYS A 126 9.49 15.34 -6.79
N ASP A 127 8.21 15.39 -6.45
CA ASP A 127 7.73 16.02 -5.23
C ASP A 127 8.07 15.15 -4.01
N ALA A 128 7.90 13.82 -4.13
CA ALA A 128 8.28 12.87 -3.08
C ALA A 128 9.78 12.96 -2.73
N VAL A 129 10.66 13.04 -3.75
CA VAL A 129 12.11 13.20 -3.56
C VAL A 129 12.43 14.54 -2.90
N ALA A 130 11.75 15.62 -3.27
CA ALA A 130 11.95 16.93 -2.65
C ALA A 130 11.52 16.96 -1.18
N VAL A 131 10.39 16.31 -0.85
CA VAL A 131 9.92 16.15 0.54
C VAL A 131 10.88 15.26 1.32
N GLU A 132 11.39 14.18 0.73
CA GLU A 132 12.35 13.30 1.39
C GLU A 132 13.69 13.99 1.68
N ALA A 133 14.20 14.78 0.72
CA ALA A 133 15.38 15.61 0.94
C ALA A 133 15.17 16.60 2.09
N LEU A 134 13.97 17.19 2.20
CA LEU A 134 13.63 18.05 3.32
C LEU A 134 13.57 17.26 4.63
N ASN A 135 12.94 16.07 4.64
CA ASN A 135 12.79 15.17 5.79
C ASN A 135 14.11 14.67 6.38
N THR A 136 15.10 14.46 5.52
CA THR A 136 16.44 13.97 5.88
C THR A 136 17.44 15.09 6.18
N HIS A 137 17.04 16.35 6.03
CA HIS A 137 17.90 17.49 6.31
C HIS A 137 18.33 17.53 7.78
N ALA A 138 19.64 17.73 8.03
CA ALA A 138 20.24 17.58 9.37
C ALA A 138 19.60 18.47 10.44
N VAL A 139 19.19 19.70 10.08
CA VAL A 139 18.52 20.62 11.02
C VAL A 139 17.21 20.06 11.59
N ARG A 140 16.54 19.11 10.92
CA ARG A 140 15.34 18.45 11.47
C ARG A 140 15.63 17.56 12.68
N SER A 141 16.88 17.14 12.86
CA SER A 141 17.35 16.45 14.07
C SER A 141 17.80 17.42 15.17
N THR A 142 17.49 18.71 15.04
CA THR A 142 17.74 19.72 16.06
C THR A 142 16.44 20.38 16.53
N GLU A 143 16.51 20.94 17.73
CA GLU A 143 15.39 21.61 18.40
C GLU A 143 15.87 22.83 19.20
N ILE A 144 14.91 23.62 19.67
CA ILE A 144 15.10 24.92 20.31
C ILE A 144 16.14 24.97 21.42
N ARG A 145 16.32 23.89 22.21
CA ARG A 145 17.26 23.88 23.34
C ARG A 145 18.71 23.94 22.87
N ASN A 146 19.01 23.46 21.66
CA ASN A 146 20.31 23.67 21.01
C ASN A 146 20.59 25.18 20.80
N LEU A 147 19.59 25.93 20.30
CA LEU A 147 19.72 27.37 20.09
C LEU A 147 19.75 28.15 21.42
N ALA A 148 18.95 27.72 22.40
CA ALA A 148 18.93 28.33 23.73
C ALA A 148 20.29 28.19 24.43
N THR A 149 20.92 27.02 24.33
CA THR A 149 22.24 26.74 24.91
C THR A 149 23.30 27.72 24.38
N LEU A 150 23.28 28.02 23.08
CA LEU A 150 24.17 29.03 22.49
C LEU A 150 23.97 30.43 23.10
N HIS A 151 22.72 30.82 23.39
CA HIS A 151 22.43 32.14 23.99
C HIS A 151 22.78 32.20 25.48
N ILE A 152 22.72 31.07 26.19
CA ILE A 152 23.09 30.94 27.60
C ILE A 152 24.61 31.10 27.80
N PHE A 153 25.41 30.53 26.88
CA PHE A 153 26.87 30.50 26.97
C PHE A 153 27.59 31.55 26.13
N GLN A 154 26.87 32.52 25.56
CA GLN A 154 27.49 33.56 24.76
C GLN A 154 28.51 34.40 25.55
N THR A 155 29.35 35.15 24.83
CA THR A 155 30.44 35.94 25.42
C THR A 155 30.00 37.24 26.08
N ASP A 156 28.88 37.87 25.67
CA ASP A 156 28.39 39.09 26.32
C ASP A 156 27.67 38.75 27.64
N PRO A 157 28.23 39.12 28.81
CA PRO A 157 27.65 38.74 30.09
C PRO A 157 26.26 39.33 30.34
N ASN A 158 25.99 40.53 29.80
CA ASN A 158 24.71 41.21 30.01
C ASN A 158 23.59 40.53 29.21
N VAL A 159 23.87 40.17 27.96
CA VAL A 159 22.90 39.48 27.10
C VAL A 159 22.70 38.05 27.61
N ALA A 160 23.78 37.33 27.95
CA ALA A 160 23.71 35.99 28.56
C ALA A 160 22.87 35.99 29.86
N GLN A 161 23.04 37.00 30.72
CA GLN A 161 22.29 37.11 31.97
C GLN A 161 20.80 37.43 31.73
N ARG A 162 20.47 38.24 30.72
CA ARG A 162 19.07 38.52 30.34
C ARG A 162 18.36 37.25 29.88
N VAL A 163 18.95 36.52 28.93
CA VAL A 163 18.35 35.29 28.39
C VAL A 163 18.17 34.24 29.50
N ARG A 164 19.20 34.02 30.33
CA ARG A 164 19.10 33.10 31.47
C ARG A 164 17.96 33.48 32.43
N ARG A 165 17.84 34.77 32.79
CA ARG A 165 16.73 35.25 33.64
C ARG A 165 15.36 35.04 32.99
N ALA A 166 15.24 35.27 31.69
CA ALA A 166 13.99 35.07 30.96
C ALA A 166 13.56 33.60 30.95
N ILE A 167 14.51 32.67 30.71
CA ILE A 167 14.24 31.22 30.75
C ILE A 167 13.91 30.76 32.18
N LEU A 168 14.68 31.20 33.19
CA LEU A 168 14.40 30.88 34.60
C LEU A 168 13.00 31.31 35.03
N ALA A 169 12.52 32.46 34.54
CA ALA A 169 11.19 32.98 34.85
C ALA A 169 10.03 32.13 34.29
N PHE A 170 10.29 31.16 33.41
CA PHE A 170 9.24 30.22 32.97
C PHE A 170 8.60 29.48 34.14
N ALA A 171 9.39 29.12 35.17
CA ALA A 171 8.88 28.42 36.35
C ALA A 171 7.85 29.25 37.14
N ASP A 172 7.96 30.58 37.09
CA ASP A 172 7.09 31.52 37.82
C ASP A 172 5.81 31.84 37.05
N SER A 173 5.80 31.62 35.73
CA SER A 173 4.68 31.98 34.86
C SER A 173 4.39 30.87 33.82
N PRO A 174 3.84 29.71 34.25
CA PRO A 174 3.44 28.65 33.33
C PRO A 174 2.49 29.17 32.26
N ASP A 175 2.83 28.94 30.99
CA ASP A 175 2.00 29.33 29.86
C ASP A 175 1.00 28.21 29.47
N PHE A 176 -0.14 28.59 28.89
CA PHE A 176 -1.26 27.70 28.58
C PHE A 176 -1.73 27.85 27.13
N ALA A 177 -1.94 26.73 26.44
CA ALA A 177 -2.50 26.75 25.08
C ALA A 177 -4.00 27.06 25.05
N LEU A 178 -4.75 26.60 26.06
CA LEU A 178 -6.20 26.73 26.19
C LEU A 178 -6.55 27.48 27.49
N GLU A 179 -7.62 28.27 27.46
CA GLU A 179 -8.02 29.07 28.63
C GLU A 179 -8.56 28.16 29.75
N GLU A 180 -9.27 27.10 29.37
CA GLU A 180 -9.87 26.09 30.24
C GLU A 180 -8.80 25.33 31.05
N ALA A 181 -7.60 25.17 30.49
CA ALA A 181 -6.49 24.47 31.12
C ALA A 181 -6.01 25.16 32.41
N LYS A 182 -6.24 26.47 32.56
CA LYS A 182 -5.91 27.21 33.78
C LYS A 182 -6.73 26.76 34.98
N ASN A 183 -7.94 26.25 34.75
CA ASN A 183 -8.86 25.84 35.81
C ASN A 183 -8.86 24.32 36.04
N HIS A 184 -8.23 23.54 35.17
CA HIS A 184 -8.16 22.08 35.30
C HIS A 184 -6.94 21.64 36.13
N PRO A 185 -7.10 20.97 37.30
CA PRO A 185 -6.00 20.64 38.20
C PRO A 185 -4.86 19.86 37.54
N GLY A 186 -5.19 18.81 36.79
CA GLY A 186 -4.18 17.98 36.10
C GLY A 186 -3.52 18.66 34.89
N ALA A 187 -4.15 19.69 34.32
CA ALA A 187 -3.52 20.46 33.25
C ALA A 187 -2.55 21.48 33.84
N ARG A 188 -2.95 22.17 34.92
CA ARG A 188 -2.06 23.04 35.71
C ARG A 188 -0.84 22.31 36.23
N ALA A 189 -1.01 21.12 36.81
CA ALA A 189 0.11 20.34 37.32
C ALA A 189 1.14 20.03 36.21
N ARG A 190 0.69 19.52 35.06
CA ARG A 190 1.55 19.25 33.89
C ARG A 190 2.22 20.52 33.35
N SER A 191 1.50 21.63 33.22
CA SER A 191 2.07 22.90 32.76
C SER A 191 3.13 23.44 33.74
N VAL A 192 2.93 23.30 35.05
CA VAL A 192 3.91 23.70 36.07
C VAL A 192 5.17 22.82 36.02
N GLU A 193 5.01 21.50 35.92
CA GLU A 193 6.14 20.57 35.78
C GLU A 193 6.95 20.86 34.51
N GLN A 194 6.27 21.06 33.38
CA GLN A 194 6.91 21.41 32.11
C GLN A 194 7.62 22.76 32.18
N ALA A 195 6.99 23.77 32.79
CA ALA A 195 7.59 25.08 33.00
C ALA A 195 8.87 25.01 33.82
N ARG A 196 8.89 24.22 34.90
CA ARG A 196 10.10 23.97 35.71
C ARG A 196 11.18 23.25 34.91
N THR A 197 10.79 22.27 34.11
CA THR A 197 11.71 21.53 33.23
C THR A 197 12.41 22.46 32.24
N PHE A 198 11.67 23.38 31.63
CA PHE A 198 12.25 24.36 30.70
C PHE A 198 13.11 25.40 31.44
N ALA A 199 12.64 25.89 32.59
CA ALA A 199 13.38 26.86 33.40
C ALA A 199 14.76 26.35 33.85
N ALA A 200 14.90 25.04 34.10
CA ALA A 200 16.17 24.44 34.49
C ALA A 200 17.31 24.71 33.49
N TRP A 201 17.00 24.88 32.20
CA TRP A 201 17.99 25.22 31.16
C TRP A 201 18.60 26.62 31.36
N GLY A 202 17.92 27.53 32.05
CA GLY A 202 18.48 28.85 32.36
C GLY A 202 19.54 28.85 33.47
N ASP A 203 19.67 27.75 34.23
CA ASP A 203 20.59 27.64 35.37
C ASP A 203 21.90 26.97 34.98
N LEU A 204 23.01 27.71 35.12
CA LEU A 204 24.36 27.19 34.86
C LEU A 204 24.76 26.04 35.79
N ALA A 205 24.14 25.91 36.98
CA ALA A 205 24.44 24.85 37.93
C ALA A 205 24.15 23.44 37.39
N HIS A 206 23.25 23.34 36.41
CA HIS A 206 22.86 22.08 35.77
C HIS A 206 23.76 21.66 34.61
N TYR A 207 24.74 22.49 34.23
CA TYR A 207 25.66 22.15 33.16
C TYR A 207 26.96 21.55 33.70
N ARG A 208 27.51 20.58 32.96
CA ARG A 208 28.77 19.89 33.26
C ARG A 208 29.64 19.82 32.01
N LEU A 209 30.95 19.94 32.19
CA LEU A 209 31.93 19.63 31.16
C LEU A 209 32.26 18.15 31.22
N VAL A 210 32.17 17.47 30.08
CA VAL A 210 32.50 16.06 29.93
C VAL A 210 33.55 15.92 28.85
N ASP A 211 34.64 15.23 29.17
CA ASP A 211 35.70 14.96 28.21
C ASP A 211 35.20 13.97 27.14
N LEU A 212 35.51 14.24 25.87
CA LEU A 212 35.17 13.33 24.77
C LEU A 212 36.38 12.41 24.53
N PRO A 213 36.28 11.09 24.84
CA PRO A 213 37.43 10.18 24.74
C PRO A 213 38.03 10.09 23.34
N GLU A 214 37.19 10.27 22.32
CA GLU A 214 37.59 10.23 20.91
C GLU A 214 38.13 11.57 20.39
N GLN A 215 37.95 12.66 21.14
CA GLN A 215 38.38 14.02 20.75
C GLN A 215 38.95 14.78 21.97
N PRO A 216 40.19 14.45 22.39
CA PRO A 216 40.77 14.96 23.63
C PRO A 216 41.00 16.48 23.68
N GLU A 217 40.95 17.17 22.54
CA GLU A 217 41.04 18.64 22.47
C GLU A 217 39.67 19.33 22.59
N GLN A 218 38.58 18.57 22.73
CA GLN A 218 37.22 19.07 22.87
C GLN A 218 36.55 18.57 24.14
N GLN A 219 35.76 19.43 24.76
CA GLN A 219 34.90 19.08 25.90
C GLN A 219 33.45 19.31 25.49
N ALA A 220 32.58 18.34 25.81
CA ALA A 220 31.15 18.49 25.63
C ALA A 220 30.54 19.22 26.83
N ILE A 221 29.58 20.11 26.56
CA ILE A 221 28.73 20.70 27.60
C ILE A 221 27.47 19.84 27.70
N LEU A 222 27.30 19.14 28.82
CA LEU A 222 26.14 18.31 29.10
C LEU A 222 25.17 19.05 30.05
N MET A 223 23.90 19.12 29.66
CA MET A 223 22.82 19.56 30.54
C MET A 223 22.30 18.39 31.37
N VAL A 224 22.46 18.45 32.69
CA VAL A 224 21.94 17.47 33.65
C VAL A 224 20.63 18.01 34.22
N ASN A 225 19.50 17.54 33.69
CA ASN A 225 18.19 17.99 34.13
C ASN A 225 17.90 17.48 35.56
N PRO A 226 17.68 18.37 36.55
CA PRO A 226 17.53 17.99 37.95
C PRO A 226 16.29 17.13 38.23
N ILE A 227 15.29 17.16 37.33
CA ILE A 227 14.00 16.47 37.53
C ILE A 227 14.13 14.97 37.16
N VAL A 228 15.20 14.55 36.47
CA VAL A 228 15.42 13.13 36.09
C VAL A 228 15.53 12.21 37.30
N GLU A 229 16.05 12.72 38.42
CA GLU A 229 16.19 11.98 39.68
C GLU A 229 14.89 11.95 40.51
N GLU A 230 13.84 12.69 40.11
CA GLU A 230 12.57 12.63 40.81
C GLU A 230 11.90 11.26 40.60
N PRO A 231 11.33 10.64 41.66
CA PRO A 231 10.81 9.28 41.58
C PRO A 231 9.82 9.03 40.44
N SER A 232 8.92 9.98 40.18
CA SER A 232 7.91 9.88 39.11
C SER A 232 8.48 10.04 37.69
N VAL A 233 9.66 10.65 37.54
CA VAL A 233 10.36 10.72 36.25
C VAL A 233 11.16 9.44 36.03
N ARG A 234 11.81 8.93 37.07
CA ARG A 234 12.55 7.67 37.01
C ARG A 234 11.64 6.49 36.69
N GLU A 235 10.47 6.42 37.31
CA GLU A 235 9.44 5.41 37.01
C GLU A 235 9.03 5.44 35.53
N ARG A 236 8.72 6.61 34.98
CA ARG A 236 8.42 6.77 33.54
C ARG A 236 9.59 6.39 32.62
N LEU A 237 10.82 6.62 33.06
CA LEU A 237 12.02 6.22 32.31
C LEU A 237 12.22 4.71 32.33
N GLU A 238 12.01 4.07 33.48
CA GLU A 238 12.05 2.62 33.65
C GLU A 238 10.96 1.94 32.78
N GLU A 239 9.72 2.44 32.83
CA GLU A 239 8.63 2.00 31.93
C GLU A 239 9.00 2.15 30.45
N GLY A 240 9.55 3.31 30.07
CA GLY A 240 10.00 3.56 28.69
C GLY A 240 11.13 2.64 28.24
N GLN A 241 12.07 2.30 29.14
CA GLN A 241 13.14 1.35 28.86
C GLN A 241 12.60 -0.07 28.66
N GLU A 242 11.67 -0.50 29.51
CA GLU A 242 11.01 -1.81 29.36
C GLU A 242 10.23 -1.90 28.04
N HIS A 243 9.54 -0.82 27.64
CA HIS A 243 8.86 -0.73 26.35
C HIS A 243 9.84 -0.86 25.17
N LEU A 244 10.97 -0.15 25.22
CA LEU A 244 12.01 -0.24 24.19
C LEU A 244 12.63 -1.64 24.10
N GLN A 245 12.88 -2.29 25.24
CA GLN A 245 13.38 -3.67 25.29
C GLN A 245 12.38 -4.64 24.67
N THR A 246 11.08 -4.49 25.01
CA THR A 246 10.00 -5.30 24.44
C THR A 246 9.94 -5.15 22.93
N PHE A 247 9.98 -3.90 22.44
CA PHE A 247 9.95 -3.61 21.01
C PHE A 247 11.18 -4.16 20.27
N ALA A 248 12.37 -4.02 20.87
CA ALA A 248 13.61 -4.55 20.30
C ALA A 248 13.56 -6.09 20.17
N LEU A 249 13.07 -6.79 21.19
CA LEU A 249 12.93 -8.24 21.17
C LEU A 249 11.91 -8.72 20.12
N PHE A 250 10.74 -8.06 20.04
CA PHE A 250 9.75 -8.33 18.99
C PHE A 250 10.33 -8.12 17.59
N HIS A 251 11.01 -6.99 17.35
CA HIS A 251 11.58 -6.68 16.04
C HIS A 251 12.68 -7.66 15.64
N TRP A 252 13.51 -8.09 16.60
CA TRP A 252 14.51 -9.13 16.38
C TRP A 252 13.86 -10.46 15.96
N ALA A 253 12.75 -10.85 16.60
CA ALA A 253 12.02 -12.05 16.23
C ALA A 253 11.41 -11.95 14.82
N GLU A 254 10.71 -10.86 14.49
CA GLU A 254 10.19 -10.59 13.14
C GLU A 254 11.29 -10.68 12.08
N LYS A 255 12.42 -9.96 12.31
CA LYS A 255 13.53 -9.95 11.35
C LYS A 255 14.19 -11.31 11.17
N SER A 256 14.15 -12.16 12.20
CA SER A 256 14.66 -13.52 12.08
C SER A 256 13.80 -14.38 11.15
N PHE A 257 12.47 -14.24 11.21
CA PHE A 257 11.57 -14.94 10.31
C PHE A 257 11.57 -14.36 8.89
N ASP A 258 11.59 -13.02 8.73
CA ASP A 258 11.75 -12.35 7.43
C ASP A 258 13.02 -12.83 6.70
N GLY A 259 14.13 -12.98 7.44
CA GLY A 259 15.42 -13.37 6.91
C GLY A 259 15.66 -14.87 6.80
N GLY A 260 14.78 -15.71 7.35
CA GLY A 260 14.97 -17.17 7.42
C GLY A 260 16.19 -17.62 8.23
N ARG A 261 16.72 -16.75 9.11
CA ARG A 261 17.89 -16.99 9.96
C ARG A 261 17.82 -16.10 11.20
N VAL A 262 18.55 -16.43 12.26
CA VAL A 262 18.66 -15.54 13.43
C VAL A 262 19.22 -14.17 12.99
N ALA A 263 18.52 -13.10 13.34
CA ALA A 263 18.90 -11.73 12.99
C ALA A 263 20.11 -11.24 13.81
N ASP A 264 20.98 -10.44 13.18
CA ASP A 264 22.28 -10.05 13.75
C ASP A 264 22.18 -9.10 14.96
N ALA A 265 21.00 -8.54 15.23
CA ALA A 265 20.78 -7.59 16.32
C ALA A 265 20.94 -8.19 17.73
N MET A 266 20.65 -9.49 17.89
CA MET A 266 20.79 -10.23 19.15
C MET A 266 21.19 -11.68 18.88
N SER A 267 22.03 -12.23 19.75
CA SER A 267 22.27 -13.69 19.82
C SER A 267 21.07 -14.41 20.44
N ILE A 268 20.99 -15.74 20.25
CA ILE A 268 19.98 -16.59 20.90
C ILE A 268 20.02 -16.43 22.42
N GLU A 269 21.22 -16.43 23.02
CA GLU A 269 21.40 -16.27 24.47
C GLU A 269 20.84 -14.94 24.98
N GLN A 270 21.11 -13.84 24.27
CA GLN A 270 20.57 -12.50 24.60
C GLN A 270 19.05 -12.44 24.43
N GLY A 271 18.51 -13.04 23.36
CA GLY A 271 17.07 -13.12 23.14
C GLY A 271 16.35 -13.89 24.25
N ILE A 272 16.92 -15.03 24.69
CA ILE A 272 16.39 -15.82 25.82
C ILE A 272 16.45 -15.01 27.12
N ALA A 273 17.58 -14.36 27.41
CA ALA A 273 17.74 -13.55 28.61
C ALA A 273 16.72 -12.39 28.65
N SER A 274 16.52 -11.70 27.53
CA SER A 274 15.53 -10.63 27.40
C SER A 274 14.10 -11.15 27.50
N ALA A 275 13.79 -12.32 26.94
CA ALA A 275 12.46 -12.91 27.07
C ALA A 275 12.16 -13.29 28.54
N ARG A 276 13.15 -13.85 29.25
CA ARG A 276 13.04 -14.21 30.67
C ARG A 276 12.88 -13.00 31.58
N SER A 277 13.47 -11.85 31.27
CA SER A 277 13.26 -10.63 32.06
C SER A 277 11.86 -10.04 31.86
N LEU A 278 11.19 -10.35 30.74
CA LEU A 278 9.85 -9.86 30.41
C LEU A 278 8.73 -10.83 30.80
N ASP A 279 9.03 -12.11 31.05
CA ASP A 279 8.07 -13.13 31.49
C ASP A 279 8.16 -13.39 32.99
N ASP A 280 7.18 -12.89 33.73
CA ASP A 280 7.03 -13.11 35.17
C ASP A 280 6.37 -14.46 35.53
N GLY A 281 6.10 -15.31 34.53
CA GLY A 281 5.38 -16.57 34.68
C GLY A 281 3.85 -16.44 34.60
N THR A 282 3.31 -15.23 34.72
CA THR A 282 1.88 -14.92 34.64
C THR A 282 1.47 -14.23 33.33
N LEU A 283 2.43 -13.87 32.48
CA LEU A 283 2.23 -13.13 31.22
C LEU A 283 1.10 -13.64 30.30
N PHE A 284 0.88 -14.96 30.26
CA PHE A 284 -0.16 -15.61 29.43
C PHE A 284 -1.42 -16.02 30.22
N LEU A 285 -1.60 -15.47 31.43
CA LEU A 285 -2.85 -15.58 32.17
C LEU A 285 -3.82 -14.44 31.76
N PRO A 286 -5.14 -14.63 31.93
CA PRO A 286 -6.11 -13.57 31.72
C PRO A 286 -5.83 -12.37 32.65
N ASN A 287 -5.74 -11.18 32.10
CA ASN A 287 -5.56 -9.90 32.78
C ASN A 287 -6.28 -8.80 31.97
N PRO A 288 -7.17 -7.97 32.58
CA PRO A 288 -7.81 -6.85 31.88
C PRO A 288 -6.80 -6.05 31.06
N ASP A 289 -7.03 -6.03 29.75
CA ASP A 289 -6.04 -5.69 28.73
C ASP A 289 -5.34 -4.33 28.93
N ASP A 290 -4.02 -4.38 28.77
CA ASP A 290 -3.14 -3.24 28.49
C ASP A 290 -2.39 -3.60 27.20
N ASP A 291 -2.44 -2.73 26.19
CA ASP A 291 -1.74 -2.90 24.90
C ASP A 291 -0.26 -3.25 25.10
N HIS A 292 0.35 -2.77 26.18
CA HIS A 292 1.73 -3.09 26.56
C HIS A 292 1.94 -4.58 26.88
N ILE A 293 0.97 -5.24 27.51
CA ILE A 293 1.01 -6.67 27.81
C ILE A 293 0.90 -7.48 26.51
N SER A 294 0.03 -7.08 25.59
CA SER A 294 -0.15 -7.75 24.29
C SER A 294 1.15 -7.78 23.48
N MET A 295 1.86 -6.64 23.38
CA MET A 295 3.16 -6.60 22.70
C MET A 295 4.22 -7.44 23.42
N ARG A 296 4.22 -7.45 24.75
CA ARG A 296 5.13 -8.26 25.56
C ARG A 296 4.93 -9.76 25.35
N ARG A 297 3.67 -10.23 25.33
CA ARG A 297 3.29 -11.61 24.95
C ARG A 297 3.86 -11.97 23.58
N GLY A 298 3.72 -11.08 22.61
CA GLY A 298 4.28 -11.21 21.27
C GLY A 298 5.80 -11.35 21.25
N ALA A 299 6.51 -10.45 21.93
CA ALA A 299 7.97 -10.46 22.00
C ALA A 299 8.53 -11.75 22.62
N VAL A 300 7.95 -12.19 23.75
CA VAL A 300 8.35 -13.41 24.47
C VAL A 300 8.04 -14.67 23.64
N ALA A 301 6.84 -14.76 23.06
CA ALA A 301 6.49 -15.88 22.17
C ALA A 301 7.35 -15.89 20.90
N GLY A 302 7.67 -14.72 20.35
CA GLY A 302 8.56 -14.58 19.20
C GLY A 302 9.96 -15.07 19.46
N ALA A 303 10.54 -14.73 20.62
CA ALA A 303 11.84 -15.24 21.02
C ALA A 303 11.86 -16.77 21.16
N ALA A 304 10.84 -17.33 21.80
CA ALA A 304 10.67 -18.78 21.91
C ALA A 304 10.53 -19.45 20.53
N ALA A 305 9.77 -18.84 19.61
CA ALA A 305 9.60 -19.34 18.25
C ALA A 305 10.91 -19.31 17.45
N VAL A 306 11.75 -18.28 17.62
CA VAL A 306 13.09 -18.20 16.99
C VAL A 306 13.98 -19.35 17.48
N VAL A 307 13.99 -19.65 18.78
CA VAL A 307 14.74 -20.78 19.33
C VAL A 307 14.28 -22.09 18.70
N VAL A 308 12.97 -22.36 18.67
CA VAL A 308 12.42 -23.58 18.08
C VAL A 308 12.72 -23.67 16.58
N ALA A 309 12.58 -22.57 15.84
CA ALA A 309 12.72 -22.58 14.38
C ALA A 309 14.19 -22.70 13.93
N PHE A 310 15.10 -21.95 14.55
CA PHE A 310 16.46 -21.74 14.06
C PHE A 310 17.55 -22.33 14.95
N ALA A 311 17.24 -22.70 16.19
CA ALA A 311 18.18 -23.33 17.13
C ALA A 311 17.57 -24.60 17.79
N PRO A 312 17.07 -25.58 17.01
CA PRO A 312 16.30 -26.72 17.56
C PRO A 312 17.11 -27.66 18.47
N ASN A 313 18.44 -27.57 18.46
CA ASN A 313 19.35 -28.34 19.31
C ASN A 313 19.83 -27.54 20.54
N ASP A 314 19.35 -26.32 20.73
CA ASP A 314 19.70 -25.49 21.88
C ASP A 314 19.19 -26.12 23.18
N PRO A 315 19.97 -26.13 24.28
CA PRO A 315 19.53 -26.66 25.58
C PRO A 315 18.20 -26.06 26.08
N GLU A 316 17.91 -24.82 25.69
CA GLU A 316 16.72 -24.08 26.12
C GLU A 316 15.50 -24.30 25.20
N THR A 317 15.60 -25.21 24.22
CA THR A 317 14.46 -25.57 23.36
C THR A 317 13.25 -26.09 24.17
N ALA A 318 13.49 -26.78 25.29
CA ALA A 318 12.42 -27.23 26.18
C ALA A 318 11.70 -26.06 26.86
N TRP A 319 12.44 -25.04 27.31
CA TRP A 319 11.87 -23.79 27.82
C TRP A 319 11.05 -23.09 26.74
N ALA A 320 11.61 -22.96 25.53
CA ALA A 320 10.93 -22.29 24.42
C ALA A 320 9.59 -22.97 24.06
N ARG A 321 9.56 -24.30 23.99
CA ARG A 321 8.31 -25.06 23.80
C ARG A 321 7.32 -24.85 24.94
N GLY A 322 7.79 -24.72 26.18
CA GLY A 322 6.96 -24.38 27.34
C GLY A 322 6.29 -23.01 27.22
N ILE A 323 7.02 -22.01 26.72
CA ILE A 323 6.48 -20.67 26.43
C ILE A 323 5.40 -20.75 25.35
N LEU A 324 5.67 -21.41 24.23
CA LEU A 324 4.72 -21.54 23.12
C LEU A 324 3.44 -22.30 23.54
N ALA A 325 3.58 -23.30 24.40
CA ALA A 325 2.44 -24.02 24.97
C ALA A 325 1.59 -23.14 25.90
N ARG A 326 2.20 -22.21 26.65
CA ARG A 326 1.44 -21.20 27.42
C ARG A 326 0.77 -20.19 26.48
N ALA A 327 1.48 -19.74 25.46
CA ALA A 327 1.00 -18.78 24.47
C ALA A 327 -0.25 -19.27 23.73
N VAL A 328 -0.24 -20.50 23.20
CA VAL A 328 -1.41 -21.02 22.45
C VAL A 328 -2.67 -21.21 23.31
N ASN A 329 -2.50 -21.38 24.63
CA ASN A 329 -3.59 -21.58 25.58
C ASN A 329 -4.05 -20.27 26.23
N CYS A 330 -3.45 -19.13 25.88
CA CYS A 330 -3.88 -17.82 26.34
C CYS A 330 -5.23 -17.49 25.67
N PRO A 331 -6.32 -17.33 26.43
CA PRO A 331 -7.60 -16.97 25.83
C PRO A 331 -7.59 -15.52 25.34
N GLU A 332 -8.39 -15.24 24.32
CA GLU A 332 -8.76 -13.87 23.96
C GLU A 332 -9.73 -13.30 24.98
N GLU A 333 -9.54 -12.04 25.35
CA GLU A 333 -10.45 -11.33 26.25
C GLU A 333 -11.52 -10.57 25.46
N SER A 334 -12.75 -10.63 25.96
CA SER A 334 -13.85 -9.85 25.37
C SER A 334 -13.76 -8.41 25.90
N ASP A 335 -13.23 -7.52 25.08
CA ASP A 335 -13.24 -6.07 25.28
C ASP A 335 -14.32 -5.41 24.39
N PRO A 336 -14.97 -4.30 24.82
CA PRO A 336 -15.94 -3.59 23.99
C PRO A 336 -15.42 -3.12 22.61
N LEU A 337 -14.10 -2.98 22.45
CA LEU A 337 -13.42 -2.62 21.21
C LEU A 337 -12.79 -3.83 20.50
N TRP A 338 -12.87 -5.03 21.07
CA TRP A 338 -12.37 -6.24 20.42
C TRP A 338 -13.11 -6.48 19.10
N SER A 339 -12.37 -6.93 18.08
CA SER A 339 -12.94 -7.28 16.79
C SER A 339 -12.16 -8.40 16.12
N SER A 340 -12.86 -9.35 15.51
CA SER A 340 -12.25 -10.48 14.79
C SER A 340 -11.34 -10.03 13.63
N VAL A 341 -11.58 -8.85 13.05
CA VAL A 341 -10.81 -8.28 11.94
C VAL A 341 -9.62 -7.42 12.38
N SER A 342 -9.35 -7.31 13.69
CA SER A 342 -8.24 -6.52 14.22
C SER A 342 -6.89 -7.05 13.75
N ILE A 343 -6.03 -6.15 13.27
CA ILE A 343 -4.68 -6.48 12.80
C ILE A 343 -3.67 -6.25 13.94
N VAL A 344 -3.33 -7.33 14.65
CA VAL A 344 -2.33 -7.34 15.72
C VAL A 344 -1.08 -8.08 15.25
N SER A 345 -0.12 -7.37 14.67
CA SER A 345 1.08 -7.99 14.08
C SER A 345 1.95 -8.76 15.09
N TRP A 346 1.94 -8.33 16.36
CA TRP A 346 2.65 -8.97 17.47
C TRP A 346 1.81 -10.03 18.19
N HIS A 347 0.73 -10.54 17.60
CA HIS A 347 -0.08 -11.54 18.27
C HIS A 347 0.72 -12.82 18.55
N HIS A 348 0.77 -13.24 19.82
CA HIS A 348 1.64 -14.33 20.28
C HIS A 348 1.36 -15.67 19.56
N VAL A 349 0.11 -15.94 19.16
CA VAL A 349 -0.26 -17.16 18.41
C VAL A 349 0.33 -17.17 16.98
N ILE A 350 0.65 -16.02 16.38
CA ILE A 350 1.36 -15.98 15.08
C ILE A 350 2.74 -16.64 15.22
N PHE A 351 3.42 -16.39 16.33
CA PHE A 351 4.73 -16.99 16.60
C PHE A 351 4.63 -18.48 16.94
N VAL A 352 3.53 -18.91 17.60
CA VAL A 352 3.21 -20.34 17.76
C VAL A 352 3.07 -21.01 16.39
N ALA A 353 2.30 -20.43 15.47
CA ALA A 353 2.13 -20.96 14.12
C ALA A 353 3.46 -21.04 13.37
N ARG A 354 4.31 -20.01 13.47
CA ARG A 354 5.66 -20.00 12.86
C ARG A 354 6.55 -21.12 13.39
N ALA A 355 6.55 -21.36 14.69
CA ALA A 355 7.29 -22.46 15.31
C ALA A 355 6.76 -23.83 14.86
N ALA A 356 5.45 -24.02 14.86
CA ALA A 356 4.81 -25.27 14.42
C ALA A 356 5.10 -25.57 12.94
N ALA A 357 5.07 -24.56 12.08
CA ALA A 357 5.45 -24.69 10.67
C ALA A 357 6.93 -25.08 10.49
N ALA A 358 7.83 -24.53 11.30
CA ALA A 358 9.23 -24.92 11.30
C ALA A 358 9.45 -26.36 11.80
N GLU A 359 8.69 -26.80 12.81
CA GLU A 359 8.72 -28.18 13.31
C GLU A 359 8.16 -29.18 12.28
N LEU A 360 7.06 -28.83 11.61
CA LEU A 360 6.50 -29.65 10.53
C LEU A 360 7.43 -29.73 9.32
N ARG A 361 8.15 -28.66 8.97
CA ARG A 361 9.16 -28.71 7.90
C ARG A 361 10.31 -29.67 8.24
N ARG A 362 10.69 -29.78 9.51
CA ARG A 362 11.74 -30.70 9.99
C ARG A 362 11.26 -32.15 10.10
N ASP A 363 9.99 -32.35 10.45
CA ASP A 363 9.35 -33.67 10.56
C ASP A 363 7.96 -33.67 9.90
N PRO A 364 7.89 -33.80 8.56
CA PRO A 364 6.64 -33.67 7.79
C PRO A 364 5.60 -34.76 8.10
N GLY A 365 6.03 -35.91 8.63
CA GLY A 365 5.14 -37.01 9.01
C GLY A 365 4.52 -36.86 10.39
N SER A 366 4.91 -35.84 11.16
CA SER A 366 4.42 -35.65 12.53
C SER A 366 2.98 -35.17 12.56
N ARG A 367 2.06 -36.08 12.91
CA ARG A 367 0.66 -35.74 13.20
C ARG A 367 0.55 -34.66 14.28
N ARG A 368 1.46 -34.67 15.26
CA ARG A 368 1.48 -33.66 16.33
C ARG A 368 1.77 -32.27 15.77
N HIS A 369 2.83 -32.10 14.97
CA HIS A 369 3.16 -30.78 14.42
C HIS A 369 2.08 -30.28 13.45
N ALA A 370 1.46 -31.19 12.69
CA ALA A 370 0.29 -30.87 11.86
C ALA A 370 -0.89 -30.39 12.72
N THR A 371 -1.21 -31.07 13.83
CA THR A 371 -2.24 -30.63 14.77
C THR A 371 -1.92 -29.26 15.37
N ASP A 372 -0.68 -29.05 15.81
CA ASP A 372 -0.25 -27.80 16.44
C ASP A 372 -0.44 -26.61 15.48
N LEU A 373 -0.08 -26.78 14.20
CA LEU A 373 -0.26 -25.74 13.17
C LEU A 373 -1.73 -25.54 12.78
N LEU A 374 -2.49 -26.61 12.54
CA LEU A 374 -3.91 -26.50 12.14
C LEU A 374 -4.78 -25.90 13.26
N SER A 375 -4.39 -26.10 14.53
CA SER A 375 -5.09 -25.51 15.67
C SER A 375 -4.98 -23.99 15.71
N THR A 376 -3.97 -23.36 15.09
CA THR A 376 -3.88 -21.90 15.02
C THR A 376 -4.77 -21.29 13.93
N LEU A 377 -5.25 -22.08 12.96
CA LEU A 377 -6.21 -21.60 11.93
C LEU A 377 -7.57 -21.23 12.52
N VAL A 378 -7.98 -21.92 13.58
CA VAL A 378 -9.28 -21.72 14.24
C VAL A 378 -9.29 -20.59 15.28
N HIS A 379 -8.19 -19.84 15.35
CA HIS A 379 -8.11 -18.66 16.20
C HIS A 379 -9.22 -17.65 15.82
N PRO A 380 -9.87 -16.99 16.80
CA PRO A 380 -10.94 -16.02 16.54
C PRO A 380 -10.49 -14.77 15.78
N LEU A 381 -9.22 -14.36 15.92
CA LEU A 381 -8.67 -13.25 15.13
C LEU A 381 -8.26 -13.69 13.72
N ASP A 382 -8.71 -12.94 12.71
CA ASP A 382 -8.47 -13.22 11.29
C ASP A 382 -7.01 -13.12 10.91
N ASN A 383 -6.28 -12.15 11.47
CA ASN A 383 -4.86 -11.96 11.21
C ASN A 383 -4.03 -13.22 11.57
N VAL A 384 -4.38 -13.95 12.63
CA VAL A 384 -3.73 -15.20 13.03
C VAL A 384 -4.04 -16.31 12.04
N GLY A 385 -5.30 -16.45 11.63
CA GLY A 385 -5.71 -17.40 10.61
C GLY A 385 -5.02 -17.15 9.26
N LEU A 386 -4.98 -15.89 8.82
CA LEU A 386 -4.33 -15.46 7.58
C LEU A 386 -2.80 -15.63 7.60
N ALA A 387 -2.16 -15.42 8.75
CA ALA A 387 -0.74 -15.72 8.93
C ALA A 387 -0.49 -17.23 8.85
N THR A 388 -1.33 -18.04 9.50
CA THR A 388 -1.25 -19.51 9.46
C THR A 388 -1.45 -20.06 8.05
N SER A 389 -2.43 -19.54 7.28
CA SER A 389 -2.63 -19.91 5.87
C SER A 389 -1.42 -19.59 5.00
N GLY A 390 -0.73 -18.48 5.26
CA GLY A 390 0.53 -18.14 4.58
C GLY A 390 1.69 -19.09 4.94
N LEU A 391 1.74 -19.57 6.18
CA LEU A 391 2.72 -20.57 6.59
C LEU A 391 2.46 -21.93 5.94
N LEU A 392 1.19 -22.37 5.87
CA LEU A 392 0.79 -23.57 5.13
C LEU A 392 1.16 -23.48 3.65
N ALA A 393 0.94 -22.32 3.03
CA ALA A 393 1.35 -22.05 1.65
C ALA A 393 2.87 -22.24 1.43
N SER A 394 3.70 -22.09 2.45
CA SER A 394 5.16 -22.33 2.35
C SER A 394 5.57 -23.80 2.46
N LEU A 395 4.64 -24.73 2.72
CA LEU A 395 4.93 -26.12 3.07
C LEU A 395 4.45 -27.15 2.01
N TRP A 396 3.93 -26.69 0.86
CA TRP A 396 3.43 -27.59 -0.19
C TRP A 396 4.48 -28.56 -0.74
N ASP A 397 5.75 -28.18 -0.69
CA ASP A 397 6.89 -29.00 -1.13
C ASP A 397 7.26 -30.12 -0.14
N VAL A 398 6.92 -29.96 1.15
CA VAL A 398 7.31 -30.89 2.21
C VAL A 398 6.14 -31.66 2.82
N ALA A 399 4.98 -31.02 3.00
CA ALA A 399 3.81 -31.58 3.68
C ALA A 399 2.51 -31.34 2.88
N PRO A 400 2.43 -31.78 1.61
CA PRO A 400 1.32 -31.45 0.71
C PRO A 400 -0.06 -31.88 1.22
N ASN A 401 -0.18 -33.04 1.87
CA ASN A 401 -1.45 -33.51 2.45
C ASN A 401 -1.93 -32.61 3.60
N VAL A 402 -1.01 -32.16 4.46
CA VAL A 402 -1.34 -31.22 5.56
C VAL A 402 -1.78 -29.88 4.98
N CYS A 403 -1.11 -29.41 3.92
CA CYS A 403 -1.46 -28.17 3.24
C CYS A 403 -2.85 -28.25 2.58
N TRP A 404 -3.17 -29.38 1.93
CA TRP A 404 -4.50 -29.60 1.34
C TRP A 404 -5.60 -29.59 2.40
N VAL A 405 -5.43 -30.34 3.50
CA VAL A 405 -6.38 -30.36 4.62
C VAL A 405 -6.49 -28.98 5.28
N GLY A 406 -5.37 -28.28 5.47
CA GLY A 406 -5.34 -26.95 6.05
C GLY A 406 -6.01 -25.89 5.19
N LEU A 407 -5.82 -25.95 3.86
CA LEU A 407 -6.56 -25.12 2.91
C LEU A 407 -8.06 -25.40 3.01
N GLY A 408 -8.47 -26.67 3.00
CA GLY A 408 -9.87 -27.07 3.19
C GLY A 408 -10.47 -26.50 4.48
N LEU A 409 -9.76 -26.62 5.61
CA LEU A 409 -10.19 -26.03 6.88
C LEU A 409 -10.30 -24.50 6.81
N ALA A 410 -9.32 -23.83 6.22
CA ALA A 410 -9.32 -22.37 6.10
C ALA A 410 -10.51 -21.85 5.28
N LEU A 411 -10.85 -22.54 4.18
CA LEU A 411 -12.03 -22.25 3.36
C LEU A 411 -13.34 -22.60 4.12
N GLU A 412 -13.38 -23.74 4.83
CA GLU A 412 -14.54 -24.15 5.62
C GLU A 412 -14.87 -23.13 6.72
N LEU A 413 -13.85 -22.50 7.32
CA LEU A 413 -14.01 -21.43 8.31
C LEU A 413 -14.61 -20.13 7.73
N CYS A 414 -14.58 -19.94 6.41
CA CYS A 414 -15.23 -18.80 5.75
C CYS A 414 -16.73 -19.00 5.52
N ILE A 415 -17.24 -20.22 5.69
CA ILE A 415 -18.65 -20.57 5.55
C ILE A 415 -19.31 -20.62 6.94
N VAL A 416 -20.07 -19.58 7.29
CA VAL A 416 -20.70 -19.42 8.60
C VAL A 416 -22.19 -19.75 8.51
N ALA A 417 -22.64 -20.73 9.29
CA ALA A 417 -24.04 -21.11 9.30
C ALA A 417 -24.90 -20.08 10.07
N PRO A 418 -26.20 -19.93 9.77
CA PRO A 418 -27.07 -18.97 10.47
C PRO A 418 -27.08 -19.13 11.99
N GLU A 419 -26.98 -20.37 12.48
CA GLU A 419 -27.01 -20.71 13.91
C GLU A 419 -25.70 -20.33 14.62
N GLU A 420 -24.63 -20.10 13.86
CA GLU A 420 -23.30 -19.72 14.36
C GLU A 420 -23.19 -18.19 14.52
N MET A 421 -24.17 -17.43 14.04
CA MET A 421 -24.19 -15.97 14.04
C MET A 421 -25.15 -15.39 15.07
N SER A 422 -24.60 -14.54 15.92
CA SER A 422 -25.32 -13.61 16.80
C SER A 422 -24.99 -12.16 16.41
N PRO A 423 -25.82 -11.17 16.75
CA PRO A 423 -25.56 -9.76 16.46
C PRO A 423 -24.21 -9.23 16.96
N ASN A 424 -23.62 -9.89 17.98
CA ASN A 424 -22.34 -9.51 18.58
C ASN A 424 -21.18 -10.43 18.18
N SER A 425 -21.36 -11.35 17.21
CA SER A 425 -20.34 -12.36 16.90
C SER A 425 -19.01 -11.78 16.42
N MET A 426 -19.01 -10.60 15.81
CA MET A 426 -17.79 -9.92 15.39
C MET A 426 -17.02 -9.28 16.56
N HIS A 427 -17.68 -9.09 17.71
CA HIS A 427 -17.15 -8.43 18.91
C HIS A 427 -17.02 -9.39 20.11
N ASP A 428 -17.17 -10.70 19.86
CA ASP A 428 -17.03 -11.73 20.88
C ASP A 428 -16.04 -12.80 20.39
N PRO A 429 -14.85 -12.93 20.99
CA PRO A 429 -13.89 -13.95 20.60
C PRO A 429 -14.41 -15.38 20.76
N ASN A 430 -15.40 -15.60 21.64
CA ASN A 430 -15.97 -16.91 21.89
C ASN A 430 -17.12 -17.26 20.92
N ALA A 431 -17.65 -16.29 20.18
CA ALA A 431 -18.71 -16.52 19.22
C ALA A 431 -18.25 -17.52 18.15
N GLY A 432 -19.06 -18.56 17.90
CA GLY A 432 -18.72 -19.62 16.95
C GLY A 432 -17.58 -20.56 17.39
N GLY A 433 -17.06 -20.47 18.62
CA GLY A 433 -15.94 -21.30 19.09
C GLY A 433 -16.16 -22.81 18.97
N GLU A 434 -17.34 -23.30 19.38
CA GLU A 434 -17.72 -24.72 19.22
C GLU A 434 -17.80 -25.15 17.75
N ALA A 435 -18.24 -24.26 16.85
CA ALA A 435 -18.25 -24.54 15.42
C ALA A 435 -16.84 -24.64 14.86
N ARG A 436 -15.95 -23.69 15.20
CA ARG A 436 -14.56 -23.73 14.79
C ARG A 436 -13.85 -25.00 15.29
N LYS A 437 -14.10 -25.40 16.54
CA LYS A 437 -13.55 -26.64 17.11
C LYS A 437 -14.04 -27.89 16.36
N ARG A 438 -15.34 -27.99 16.06
CA ARG A 438 -15.88 -29.11 15.26
C ARG A 438 -15.23 -29.19 13.87
N LYS A 439 -15.02 -28.05 13.20
CA LYS A 439 -14.33 -27.98 11.90
C LYS A 439 -12.88 -28.42 12.00
N LEU A 440 -12.15 -28.01 13.06
CA LEU A 440 -10.80 -28.50 13.34
C LEU A 440 -10.77 -30.02 13.54
N ASP A 441 -11.62 -30.55 14.41
CA ASP A 441 -11.67 -31.99 14.71
C ASP A 441 -11.94 -32.81 13.43
N ALA A 442 -12.85 -32.33 12.57
CA ALA A 442 -13.11 -32.94 11.26
C ALA A 442 -11.89 -32.87 10.32
N ALA A 443 -11.19 -31.73 10.26
CA ALA A 443 -9.98 -31.60 9.46
C ALA A 443 -8.86 -32.51 9.96
N LEU A 444 -8.65 -32.62 11.28
CA LEU A 444 -7.64 -33.50 11.87
C LEU A 444 -7.94 -34.98 11.59
N ALA A 445 -9.21 -35.37 11.54
CA ALA A 445 -9.61 -36.72 11.15
C ALA A 445 -9.25 -37.04 9.69
N ARG A 446 -9.24 -36.04 8.80
CA ARG A 446 -8.91 -36.19 7.36
C ARG A 446 -7.41 -36.33 7.07
N LEU A 447 -6.52 -36.02 8.00
CA LEU A 447 -5.05 -36.05 7.78
C LEU A 447 -4.50 -37.42 7.31
N GLU A 448 -5.18 -38.52 7.66
CA GLU A 448 -4.77 -39.89 7.31
C GLU A 448 -5.69 -40.52 6.24
N LEU A 449 -6.66 -39.76 5.72
CA LEU A 449 -7.60 -40.22 4.71
C LEU A 449 -7.15 -39.81 3.31
N ALA A 450 -7.81 -40.37 2.29
CA ALA A 450 -7.67 -39.86 0.94
C ALA A 450 -8.14 -38.40 0.88
N PRO A 451 -7.51 -37.55 0.05
CA PRO A 451 -7.91 -36.15 -0.07
C PRO A 451 -9.36 -35.99 -0.53
N ASP A 452 -10.11 -35.15 0.19
CA ASP A 452 -11.49 -34.77 -0.15
C ASP A 452 -11.51 -33.44 -0.95
N PRO A 453 -12.54 -33.21 -1.79
CA PRO A 453 -12.73 -31.93 -2.46
C PRO A 453 -12.78 -30.75 -1.49
N LEU A 454 -12.28 -29.58 -1.93
CA LEU A 454 -12.36 -28.34 -1.15
C LEU A 454 -13.83 -27.89 -1.01
N PRO A 455 -14.19 -27.27 0.13
CA PRO A 455 -15.57 -26.86 0.39
C PRO A 455 -15.98 -25.71 -0.54
N ILE A 456 -17.23 -25.74 -1.00
CA ILE A 456 -17.86 -24.69 -1.80
C ILE A 456 -18.98 -24.07 -0.94
N PRO A 457 -19.16 -22.74 -0.96
CA PRO A 457 -20.26 -22.10 -0.24
C PRO A 457 -21.64 -22.63 -0.66
N PRO A 458 -22.67 -22.54 0.20
CA PRO A 458 -24.05 -22.81 -0.20
C PRO A 458 -24.46 -22.03 -1.45
N ALA A 459 -25.43 -22.53 -2.21
CA ALA A 459 -25.91 -21.88 -3.43
C ALA A 459 -26.20 -20.39 -3.19
N PRO A 460 -25.82 -19.48 -4.11
CA PRO A 460 -25.89 -18.04 -3.85
C PRO A 460 -27.32 -17.52 -3.73
N TRP A 461 -28.29 -18.22 -4.34
CA TRP A 461 -29.70 -17.83 -4.40
C TRP A 461 -30.64 -18.97 -4.02
N VAL A 462 -31.74 -18.63 -3.36
CA VAL A 462 -32.83 -19.54 -3.01
C VAL A 462 -34.15 -18.99 -3.54
N ALA A 463 -34.91 -19.82 -4.26
CA ALA A 463 -36.25 -19.49 -4.71
C ALA A 463 -37.24 -19.58 -3.54
N THR A 464 -38.10 -18.57 -3.39
CA THR A 464 -39.12 -18.51 -2.35
C THR A 464 -40.51 -18.35 -2.95
N THR A 465 -41.49 -18.97 -2.27
CA THR A 465 -42.92 -18.81 -2.57
C THR A 465 -43.54 -17.95 -1.47
N ALA A 466 -44.07 -16.79 -1.87
CA ALA A 466 -44.73 -15.77 -1.04
C ALA A 466 -43.83 -14.72 -0.35
N ALA A 467 -44.35 -13.49 -0.33
CA ALA A 467 -43.75 -12.29 0.24
C ALA A 467 -43.50 -12.44 1.75
N ASP A 468 -42.30 -12.87 2.12
CA ASP A 468 -41.80 -12.72 3.48
C ASP A 468 -41.50 -11.25 3.74
N ARG A 469 -42.56 -10.48 4.04
CA ARG A 469 -42.56 -9.01 4.21
C ARG A 469 -41.58 -8.51 5.27
N ARG A 470 -40.98 -9.38 6.09
CA ARG A 470 -40.09 -9.00 7.20
C ARG A 470 -38.63 -8.81 6.79
N ARG A 471 -38.22 -9.17 5.57
CA ARG A 471 -36.83 -9.03 5.09
C ARG A 471 -36.70 -8.54 3.63
N VAL A 472 -37.76 -8.00 3.04
CA VAL A 472 -37.69 -7.35 1.72
C VAL A 472 -37.37 -5.88 1.93
N ASP A 473 -36.09 -5.53 2.04
CA ASP A 473 -35.69 -4.13 1.96
C ASP A 473 -35.88 -3.63 0.53
N ARG A 474 -36.95 -2.83 0.35
CA ARG A 474 -37.18 -1.87 -0.74
C ARG A 474 -36.88 -2.36 -2.18
N LEU A 475 -37.78 -3.14 -2.75
CA LEU A 475 -38.01 -3.06 -4.21
C LEU A 475 -39.05 -1.97 -4.49
N PRO A 476 -38.85 -1.10 -5.51
CA PRO A 476 -39.91 -0.24 -6.01
C PRO A 476 -41.07 -1.11 -6.50
N GLU A 477 -42.30 -0.77 -6.11
CA GLU A 477 -43.52 -1.46 -6.54
C GLU A 477 -43.56 -1.57 -8.07
N ASP A 478 -43.22 -2.74 -8.61
CA ASP A 478 -43.48 -3.04 -10.01
C ASP A 478 -44.94 -3.50 -10.13
N ASN A 479 -45.83 -2.56 -10.47
CA ASN A 479 -47.29 -2.74 -10.56
C ASN A 479 -47.75 -3.79 -11.60
N ASN A 480 -46.83 -4.54 -12.22
CA ASN A 480 -47.11 -5.56 -13.24
C ASN A 480 -46.55 -6.97 -12.90
N ALA A 481 -46.04 -7.21 -11.69
CA ALA A 481 -45.63 -8.55 -11.29
C ALA A 481 -46.87 -9.42 -10.96
N SER A 482 -47.13 -10.43 -11.79
CA SER A 482 -48.11 -11.49 -11.47
C SER A 482 -47.72 -12.20 -10.17
N GLU A 483 -48.69 -12.43 -9.28
CA GLU A 483 -48.57 -13.16 -8.00
C GLU A 483 -47.93 -14.57 -8.09
N ALA A 484 -47.66 -15.08 -9.29
CA ALA A 484 -47.15 -16.42 -9.54
C ALA A 484 -45.64 -16.49 -9.91
N SER A 485 -44.90 -15.37 -9.90
CA SER A 485 -43.46 -15.38 -10.21
C SER A 485 -42.63 -15.72 -8.96
N PRO A 486 -41.68 -16.68 -9.01
CA PRO A 486 -40.84 -17.01 -7.87
C PRO A 486 -39.98 -15.80 -7.50
N HIS A 487 -39.94 -15.47 -6.20
CA HIS A 487 -39.03 -14.45 -5.69
C HIS A 487 -37.69 -15.10 -5.34
N TRP A 488 -36.60 -14.44 -5.71
CA TRP A 488 -35.24 -14.92 -5.40
C TRP A 488 -34.64 -14.08 -4.28
N ARG A 489 -33.96 -14.74 -3.36
CA ARG A 489 -33.20 -14.08 -2.28
C ARG A 489 -31.86 -14.76 -2.09
N THR A 490 -30.96 -14.09 -1.40
CA THR A 490 -29.71 -14.66 -0.91
C THR A 490 -29.96 -15.87 -0.01
N ALA A 491 -29.13 -16.90 -0.14
CA ALA A 491 -29.18 -18.05 0.76
C ALA A 491 -28.91 -17.65 2.21
N ASP A 492 -29.49 -18.42 3.13
CA ASP A 492 -29.26 -18.22 4.56
C ASP A 492 -27.81 -18.60 4.93
N GLY A 493 -27.23 -17.83 5.84
CA GLY A 493 -25.85 -17.97 6.28
C GLY A 493 -25.01 -16.78 5.83
N TRP A 494 -23.74 -16.78 6.22
CA TRP A 494 -22.80 -15.76 5.80
C TRP A 494 -21.55 -16.43 5.24
N TRP A 495 -21.17 -15.99 4.05
CA TRP A 495 -19.93 -16.37 3.42
C TRP A 495 -18.96 -15.20 3.48
N ARG A 496 -17.82 -15.41 4.14
CA ARG A 496 -16.73 -14.44 4.27
C ARG A 496 -15.86 -14.41 3.02
N SER A 497 -16.44 -13.86 1.95
CA SER A 497 -15.82 -13.77 0.64
C SER A 497 -14.52 -12.96 0.65
N ASP A 498 -14.45 -11.92 1.49
CA ASP A 498 -13.26 -11.12 1.79
C ASP A 498 -12.08 -12.03 2.18
N ARG A 499 -12.28 -12.80 3.25
CA ARG A 499 -11.26 -13.65 3.86
C ARG A 499 -10.89 -14.82 2.97
N GLU A 500 -11.87 -15.42 2.30
CA GLU A 500 -11.61 -16.56 1.42
C GLU A 500 -10.71 -16.16 0.24
N GLY A 501 -10.95 -14.98 -0.35
CA GLY A 501 -10.11 -14.44 -1.42
C GLY A 501 -8.67 -14.23 -0.96
N GLU A 502 -8.46 -13.65 0.22
CA GLU A 502 -7.13 -13.46 0.79
C GLU A 502 -6.39 -14.78 1.08
N ILE A 503 -7.11 -15.81 1.56
CA ILE A 503 -6.54 -17.14 1.81
C ILE A 503 -6.06 -17.76 0.49
N LEU A 504 -6.87 -17.67 -0.55
CA LEU A 504 -6.62 -18.34 -1.83
C LEU A 504 -5.47 -17.71 -2.60
N VAL A 505 -5.38 -16.37 -2.63
CA VAL A 505 -4.27 -15.64 -3.29
C VAL A 505 -2.91 -15.98 -2.70
N LYS A 506 -2.85 -16.35 -1.41
CA LYS A 506 -1.61 -16.77 -0.76
C LYS A 506 -1.15 -18.18 -1.17
N GLN A 507 -2.01 -18.99 -1.79
CA GLN A 507 -1.67 -20.38 -2.10
C GLN A 507 -0.83 -20.50 -3.38
N PRO A 508 0.28 -21.27 -3.35
CA PRO A 508 1.12 -21.45 -4.53
C PRO A 508 0.50 -22.43 -5.53
N VAL A 509 -0.30 -21.92 -6.47
CA VAL A 509 -1.00 -22.73 -7.49
C VAL A 509 -0.08 -23.76 -8.15
N ARG A 510 1.13 -23.37 -8.57
CA ARG A 510 2.10 -24.29 -9.19
C ARG A 510 2.49 -25.45 -8.27
N ALA A 511 2.68 -25.19 -6.97
CA ALA A 511 3.04 -26.23 -6.02
C ALA A 511 1.87 -27.18 -5.73
N ILE A 512 0.63 -26.67 -5.70
CA ILE A 512 -0.58 -27.50 -5.59
C ILE A 512 -0.68 -28.49 -6.75
N LEU A 513 -0.51 -28.00 -7.99
CA LEU A 513 -0.55 -28.82 -9.19
C LEU A 513 0.57 -29.88 -9.16
N THR A 514 1.80 -29.47 -8.83
CA THR A 514 2.98 -30.36 -8.77
C THR A 514 2.85 -31.42 -7.68
N ALA A 515 2.14 -31.12 -6.58
CA ALA A 515 1.88 -32.03 -5.48
C ALA A 515 0.80 -33.09 -5.80
N GLY A 516 0.20 -33.08 -7.00
CA GLY A 516 -0.75 -34.09 -7.46
C GLY A 516 -2.22 -33.76 -7.18
N PHE A 517 -2.55 -32.53 -6.81
CA PHE A 517 -3.94 -32.09 -6.56
C PHE A 517 -4.59 -31.36 -7.73
N GLU A 518 -4.01 -31.47 -8.93
CA GLU A 518 -4.45 -30.71 -10.12
C GLU A 518 -5.95 -30.86 -10.42
N ASP A 519 -6.45 -32.09 -10.51
CA ASP A 519 -7.85 -32.33 -10.88
C ASP A 519 -8.83 -31.80 -9.81
N MET A 520 -8.51 -32.01 -8.53
CA MET A 520 -9.34 -31.54 -7.42
C MET A 520 -9.35 -30.01 -7.32
N PHE A 521 -8.18 -29.38 -7.49
CA PHE A 521 -8.08 -27.93 -7.46
C PHE A 521 -8.79 -27.29 -8.65
N MET A 522 -8.68 -27.87 -9.85
CA MET A 522 -9.44 -27.39 -11.00
C MET A 522 -10.95 -27.56 -10.82
N SER A 523 -11.41 -28.71 -10.32
CA SER A 523 -12.83 -28.91 -10.03
C SER A 523 -13.36 -27.90 -9.03
N PHE A 524 -12.57 -27.55 -8.01
CA PHE A 524 -12.89 -26.49 -7.07
C PHE A 524 -12.98 -25.12 -7.78
N CYS A 525 -11.97 -24.74 -8.58
CA CYS A 525 -11.98 -23.47 -9.31
C CYS A 525 -13.14 -23.38 -10.31
N GLU A 526 -13.47 -24.45 -11.02
CA GLU A 526 -14.62 -24.50 -11.94
C GLU A 526 -15.93 -24.27 -11.19
N ALA A 527 -16.11 -24.94 -10.05
CA ALA A 527 -17.29 -24.78 -9.23
C ALA A 527 -17.40 -23.38 -8.61
N MET A 528 -16.29 -22.81 -8.12
CA MET A 528 -16.26 -21.46 -7.57
C MET A 528 -16.48 -20.38 -8.65
N LEU A 529 -15.99 -20.59 -9.87
CA LEU A 529 -16.30 -19.71 -10.99
C LEU A 529 -17.78 -19.75 -11.34
N ALA A 530 -18.36 -20.94 -11.46
CA ALA A 530 -19.79 -21.11 -11.71
C ALA A 530 -20.63 -20.44 -10.61
N TRP A 531 -20.26 -20.65 -9.35
CA TRP A 531 -20.90 -20.02 -8.19
C TRP A 531 -20.80 -18.48 -8.26
N THR A 532 -19.63 -17.94 -8.61
CA THR A 532 -19.40 -16.48 -8.69
C THR A 532 -20.23 -15.85 -9.82
N ILE A 533 -20.30 -16.52 -10.98
CA ILE A 533 -21.15 -16.10 -12.09
C ILE A 533 -22.62 -16.14 -11.68
N GLU A 534 -23.08 -17.22 -11.05
CA GLU A 534 -24.46 -17.32 -10.58
C GLU A 534 -24.77 -16.22 -9.54
N ARG A 535 -23.81 -15.90 -8.66
CA ARG A 535 -23.97 -14.84 -7.65
C ARG A 535 -24.12 -13.45 -8.26
N GLN A 536 -23.36 -13.13 -9.31
CA GLN A 536 -23.30 -11.77 -9.89
C GLN A 536 -24.20 -11.56 -11.10
N ALA A 537 -24.47 -12.62 -11.86
CA ALA A 537 -25.27 -12.62 -13.08
C ALA A 537 -26.12 -13.90 -13.17
N PRO A 538 -27.06 -14.11 -12.22
CA PRO A 538 -27.90 -15.30 -12.23
C PRO A 538 -28.80 -15.34 -13.46
N VAL A 539 -29.01 -16.54 -14.01
CA VAL A 539 -29.83 -16.78 -15.21
C VAL A 539 -31.28 -16.28 -15.07
N TRP A 540 -31.80 -16.20 -13.83
CA TRP A 540 -33.16 -15.73 -13.57
C TRP A 540 -33.31 -14.21 -13.61
N ALA A 541 -32.24 -13.43 -13.43
CA ALA A 541 -32.29 -11.98 -13.40
C ALA A 541 -32.27 -11.40 -14.82
N ARG A 542 -33.22 -10.51 -15.14
CA ARG A 542 -33.27 -9.84 -16.46
C ARG A 542 -32.54 -8.50 -16.47
N ARG A 543 -32.36 -7.90 -15.29
CA ARG A 543 -31.71 -6.59 -15.12
C ARG A 543 -30.84 -6.63 -13.87
N SER A 544 -29.70 -5.94 -13.91
CA SER A 544 -28.78 -5.85 -12.77
C SER A 544 -29.38 -5.22 -11.51
N ARG A 545 -30.45 -4.41 -11.63
CA ARG A 545 -31.20 -3.85 -10.50
C ARG A 545 -32.06 -4.87 -9.74
N GLU A 546 -32.33 -6.05 -10.33
CA GLU A 546 -33.08 -7.14 -9.68
C GLU A 546 -32.18 -7.96 -8.75
N ILE A 547 -30.87 -7.69 -8.78
CA ILE A 547 -29.85 -8.36 -8.01
C ILE A 547 -29.49 -7.47 -6.82
N GLU A 548 -29.68 -7.98 -5.61
CA GLU A 548 -29.06 -7.41 -4.42
C GLU A 548 -27.54 -7.57 -4.56
N ARG A 549 -26.84 -6.49 -4.92
CA ARG A 549 -25.38 -6.48 -5.05
C ARG A 549 -24.75 -6.64 -3.66
N ALA A 550 -24.42 -7.87 -3.28
CA ALA A 550 -23.51 -8.08 -2.17
C ALA A 550 -22.10 -7.67 -2.56
N ASP A 551 -21.37 -7.14 -1.58
CA ASP A 551 -19.99 -6.72 -1.73
C ASP A 551 -19.05 -7.94 -1.72
N ILE A 552 -19.01 -8.67 -2.85
CA ILE A 552 -18.04 -9.74 -3.11
C ILE A 552 -16.93 -9.26 -4.05
N PHE A 553 -16.69 -7.94 -4.08
CA PHE A 553 -15.73 -7.32 -5.00
C PHE A 553 -14.31 -7.84 -4.78
N GLU A 554 -13.87 -7.91 -3.52
CA GLU A 554 -12.55 -8.40 -3.11
C GLU A 554 -12.35 -9.86 -3.52
N TRP A 555 -13.35 -10.72 -3.26
CA TRP A 555 -13.34 -12.11 -3.73
C TRP A 555 -13.17 -12.19 -5.24
N THR A 556 -13.98 -11.45 -6.00
CA THR A 556 -14.00 -11.51 -7.46
C THR A 556 -12.61 -11.23 -8.03
N HIS A 557 -11.93 -10.20 -7.51
CA HIS A 557 -10.59 -9.81 -7.94
C HIS A 557 -9.54 -10.84 -7.52
N ASN A 558 -9.53 -11.23 -6.25
CA ASN A 558 -8.57 -12.18 -5.69
C ASN A 558 -8.68 -13.57 -6.37
N PHE A 559 -9.90 -14.04 -6.60
CA PHE A 559 -10.15 -15.30 -7.28
C PHE A 559 -9.74 -15.23 -8.76
N ALA A 560 -10.05 -14.12 -9.45
CA ALA A 560 -9.62 -13.92 -10.83
C ALA A 560 -8.09 -13.89 -10.98
N ASP A 561 -7.36 -13.32 -10.02
CA ASP A 561 -5.89 -13.39 -9.98
C ASP A 561 -5.38 -14.84 -9.86
N VAL A 562 -6.01 -15.65 -9.01
CA VAL A 562 -5.70 -17.09 -8.87
C VAL A 562 -5.97 -17.82 -10.19
N LEU A 563 -7.09 -17.54 -10.86
CA LEU A 563 -7.38 -18.07 -12.19
C LEU A 563 -6.35 -17.64 -13.23
N GLY A 564 -5.90 -16.38 -13.22
CA GLY A 564 -4.85 -15.88 -14.11
C GLY A 564 -3.53 -16.65 -13.96
N THR A 565 -3.21 -17.05 -12.73
CA THR A 565 -2.07 -17.94 -12.46
C THR A 565 -2.35 -19.35 -12.97
N LEU A 566 -3.51 -19.94 -12.67
CA LEU A 566 -3.87 -21.31 -13.03
C LEU A 566 -3.91 -21.54 -14.56
N VAL A 567 -4.56 -20.65 -15.31
CA VAL A 567 -4.77 -20.85 -16.76
C VAL A 567 -3.46 -20.96 -17.55
N GLY A 568 -2.38 -20.30 -17.10
CA GLY A 568 -1.06 -20.41 -17.72
C GLY A 568 -0.27 -21.66 -17.34
N LEU A 569 -0.74 -22.46 -16.38
CA LEU A 569 -0.09 -23.68 -15.90
C LEU A 569 -0.74 -24.97 -16.45
N ILE A 570 -1.92 -24.87 -17.07
CA ILE A 570 -2.69 -26.01 -17.57
C ILE A 570 -2.75 -26.03 -19.11
N ALA A 571 -3.27 -27.11 -19.69
CA ALA A 571 -3.41 -27.25 -21.15
C ALA A 571 -4.30 -26.14 -21.74
N PRO A 572 -3.93 -25.54 -22.90
CA PRO A 572 -4.67 -24.43 -23.50
C PRO A 572 -6.15 -24.70 -23.73
N GLU A 573 -6.51 -25.90 -24.19
CA GLU A 573 -7.90 -26.29 -24.47
C GLU A 573 -8.74 -26.35 -23.18
N LYS A 574 -8.11 -26.80 -22.09
CA LYS A 574 -8.74 -26.87 -20.76
C LYS A 574 -8.90 -25.48 -20.16
N ALA A 575 -7.86 -24.64 -20.23
CA ALA A 575 -7.94 -23.24 -19.81
C ALA A 575 -9.04 -22.46 -20.54
N GLU A 576 -9.16 -22.66 -21.86
CA GLU A 576 -10.20 -22.03 -22.67
C GLU A 576 -11.60 -22.48 -22.25
N THR A 577 -11.82 -23.79 -22.22
CA THR A 577 -13.15 -24.37 -21.99
C THR A 577 -13.65 -24.16 -20.56
N SER A 578 -12.77 -24.32 -19.56
CA SER A 578 -13.15 -24.30 -18.14
C SER A 578 -13.24 -22.90 -17.55
N PHE A 579 -12.46 -21.92 -18.04
CA PHE A 579 -12.33 -20.61 -17.38
C PHE A 579 -12.54 -19.42 -18.32
N ILE A 580 -11.82 -19.36 -19.45
CA ILE A 580 -11.85 -18.17 -20.32
C ILE A 580 -13.21 -18.03 -21.02
N SER A 581 -13.72 -19.10 -21.62
CA SER A 581 -15.00 -19.09 -22.33
C SER A 581 -16.19 -18.80 -21.42
N PRO A 582 -16.31 -19.41 -20.22
CA PRO A 582 -17.36 -19.05 -19.27
C PRO A 582 -17.35 -17.57 -18.89
N ILE A 583 -16.19 -16.98 -18.58
CA ILE A 583 -16.09 -15.55 -18.23
C ILE A 583 -16.46 -14.67 -19.42
N CYS A 584 -15.95 -14.98 -20.62
CA CYS A 584 -16.29 -14.22 -21.83
C CYS A 584 -17.76 -14.38 -22.24
N GLY A 585 -18.43 -15.45 -21.81
CA GLY A 585 -19.85 -15.72 -22.09
C GLY A 585 -20.83 -14.94 -21.22
N ILE A 586 -20.36 -14.26 -20.17
CA ILE A 586 -21.22 -13.44 -19.30
C ILE A 586 -21.76 -12.24 -20.08
N GLU A 587 -23.08 -12.11 -20.17
CA GLU A 587 -23.73 -11.02 -20.92
C GLU A 587 -23.53 -9.65 -20.24
N GLU A 588 -23.67 -9.58 -18.91
CA GLU A 588 -23.49 -8.36 -18.13
C GLU A 588 -22.02 -7.91 -18.14
N GLU A 589 -21.77 -6.72 -18.68
CA GLU A 589 -20.41 -6.25 -18.98
C GLU A 589 -19.58 -5.98 -17.73
N ASP A 590 -20.15 -5.34 -16.71
CA ASP A 590 -19.45 -5.03 -15.47
C ASP A 590 -18.93 -6.33 -14.82
N THR A 591 -19.82 -7.31 -14.63
CA THR A 591 -19.48 -8.64 -14.08
C THR A 591 -18.43 -9.36 -14.93
N CYS A 592 -18.57 -9.32 -16.26
CA CYS A 592 -17.60 -9.93 -17.18
C CYS A 592 -16.22 -9.30 -17.00
N PHE A 593 -16.11 -7.97 -17.02
CA PHE A 593 -14.83 -7.28 -16.95
C PHE A 593 -14.22 -7.30 -15.54
N ASP A 594 -15.02 -7.35 -14.48
CA ASP A 594 -14.52 -7.49 -13.10
C ASP A 594 -13.85 -8.85 -12.85
N LEU A 595 -14.25 -9.91 -13.57
CA LEU A 595 -13.54 -11.20 -13.59
C LEU A 595 -12.40 -11.23 -14.62
N LEU A 596 -12.64 -10.72 -15.82
CA LEU A 596 -11.70 -10.84 -16.93
C LEU A 596 -10.46 -9.97 -16.76
N ALA A 597 -10.59 -8.75 -16.25
CA ALA A 597 -9.47 -7.82 -16.13
C ALA A 597 -8.41 -8.33 -15.15
N PRO A 598 -8.70 -8.70 -13.89
CA PRO A 598 -7.69 -9.21 -12.97
C PRO A 598 -7.05 -10.51 -13.47
N LEU A 599 -7.85 -11.43 -14.04
CA LEU A 599 -7.34 -12.66 -14.65
C LEU A 599 -6.29 -12.38 -15.73
N VAL A 600 -6.61 -11.50 -16.69
CA VAL A 600 -5.68 -11.15 -17.79
C VAL A 600 -4.46 -10.41 -17.25
N ILE A 601 -4.63 -9.53 -16.28
CA ILE A 601 -3.52 -8.79 -15.65
C ILE A 601 -2.55 -9.77 -15.00
N MET A 602 -3.05 -10.64 -14.12
CA MET A 602 -2.21 -11.62 -13.42
C MET A 602 -1.57 -12.61 -14.39
N PHE A 603 -2.31 -13.06 -15.41
CA PHE A 603 -1.79 -13.92 -16.47
C PHE A 603 -0.62 -13.25 -17.22
N ILE A 604 -0.79 -12.00 -17.67
CA ILE A 604 0.27 -11.27 -18.38
C ILE A 604 1.49 -11.08 -17.47
N CYS A 605 1.31 -10.70 -16.21
CA CYS A 605 2.42 -10.59 -15.24
C CYS A 605 3.19 -11.91 -15.14
N GLN A 606 2.53 -12.98 -14.71
CA GLN A 606 3.18 -14.24 -14.35
C GLN A 606 3.73 -14.99 -15.56
N HIS A 607 2.97 -15.04 -16.66
CA HIS A 607 3.22 -15.97 -17.77
C HIS A 607 3.76 -15.32 -19.03
N VAL A 608 3.83 -13.99 -19.08
CA VAL A 608 4.40 -13.26 -20.23
C VAL A 608 5.54 -12.35 -19.80
N LEU A 609 5.31 -11.47 -18.81
CA LEU A 609 6.32 -10.50 -18.37
C LEU A 609 7.43 -11.17 -17.55
N ASP A 610 7.07 -11.96 -16.54
CA ASP A 610 8.01 -12.49 -15.55
C ASP A 610 8.56 -13.87 -15.94
N SER A 611 7.80 -14.66 -16.70
CA SER A 611 8.24 -16.00 -17.14
C SER A 611 9.34 -15.94 -18.20
N PRO A 612 10.40 -16.78 -18.11
CA PRO A 612 11.40 -16.93 -19.16
C PRO A 612 10.85 -17.56 -20.45
N GLU A 613 9.84 -18.42 -20.33
CA GLU A 613 9.13 -19.03 -21.46
C GLU A 613 7.67 -18.59 -21.44
N VAL A 614 7.17 -18.09 -22.57
CA VAL A 614 5.79 -17.62 -22.68
C VAL A 614 4.85 -18.82 -22.67
N ALA A 615 3.79 -18.77 -21.86
CA ALA A 615 2.83 -19.86 -21.78
C ALA A 615 2.16 -20.14 -23.15
N PRO A 616 2.01 -21.41 -23.57
CA PRO A 616 1.40 -21.75 -24.86
C PRO A 616 -0.04 -21.24 -25.05
N VAL A 617 -0.76 -21.00 -23.95
CA VAL A 617 -2.14 -20.49 -23.95
C VAL A 617 -2.23 -18.97 -24.22
N THR A 618 -1.10 -18.24 -24.23
CA THR A 618 -1.08 -16.77 -24.38
C THR A 618 -1.87 -16.26 -25.58
N PRO A 619 -1.77 -16.82 -26.81
CA PRO A 619 -2.58 -16.36 -27.93
C PRO A 619 -4.09 -16.48 -27.66
N VAL A 620 -4.52 -17.58 -27.02
CA VAL A 620 -5.92 -17.84 -26.69
C VAL A 620 -6.44 -16.81 -25.68
N VAL A 621 -5.70 -16.58 -24.59
CA VAL A 621 -6.08 -15.57 -23.57
C VAL A 621 -6.20 -14.19 -24.19
N LEU A 622 -5.17 -13.75 -24.95
CA LEU A 622 -5.17 -12.41 -25.55
C LEU A 622 -6.29 -12.25 -26.57
N GLU A 623 -6.49 -13.24 -27.44
CA GLU A 623 -7.51 -13.16 -28.49
C GLU A 623 -8.93 -13.19 -27.92
N ARG A 624 -9.23 -14.11 -26.98
CA ARG A 624 -10.56 -14.21 -26.37
C ARG A 624 -10.91 -12.96 -25.56
N SER A 625 -9.95 -12.44 -24.79
CA SER A 625 -10.14 -11.21 -24.02
C SER A 625 -10.34 -10.00 -24.93
N LEU A 626 -9.54 -9.87 -25.99
CA LEU A 626 -9.71 -8.79 -26.97
C LEU A 626 -11.05 -8.92 -27.71
N ASN A 627 -11.46 -10.13 -28.10
CA ASN A 627 -12.76 -10.38 -28.73
C ASN A 627 -13.91 -9.92 -27.83
N ARG A 628 -13.88 -10.27 -26.55
CA ARG A 628 -14.92 -9.87 -25.60
C ARG A 628 -14.93 -8.36 -25.37
N LEU A 629 -13.75 -7.74 -25.24
CA LEU A 629 -13.62 -6.30 -25.10
C LEU A 629 -14.19 -5.55 -26.32
N LEU A 630 -13.81 -5.96 -27.54
CA LEU A 630 -14.27 -5.34 -28.80
C LEU A 630 -15.77 -5.53 -29.07
N ALA A 631 -16.40 -6.54 -28.46
CA ALA A 631 -17.84 -6.75 -28.57
C ALA A 631 -18.67 -5.71 -27.77
N ALA A 632 -18.04 -4.99 -26.84
CA ALA A 632 -18.73 -4.03 -25.97
C ALA A 632 -19.35 -2.86 -26.76
N PRO A 633 -20.57 -2.39 -26.43
CA PRO A 633 -21.23 -1.28 -27.09
C PRO A 633 -20.38 -0.01 -27.20
N THR A 634 -19.49 0.25 -26.23
CA THR A 634 -18.57 1.41 -26.26
C THR A 634 -17.73 1.48 -27.54
N PHE A 635 -17.40 0.35 -28.15
CA PHE A 635 -16.62 0.30 -29.39
C PHE A 635 -17.46 0.32 -30.67
N LYS A 636 -18.79 0.39 -30.56
CA LYS A 636 -19.69 0.63 -31.69
C LYS A 636 -19.75 2.13 -31.95
N GLN A 637 -19.32 2.57 -33.14
CA GLN A 637 -19.30 3.99 -33.50
C GLN A 637 -20.67 4.68 -33.42
N THR A 638 -21.75 3.91 -33.60
CA THR A 638 -23.15 4.36 -33.55
C THR A 638 -23.75 4.37 -32.14
N ALA A 639 -23.02 3.93 -31.11
CA ALA A 639 -23.52 3.88 -29.76
C ALA A 639 -23.61 5.28 -29.11
N TYR A 640 -24.54 5.42 -28.18
CA TYR A 640 -24.57 6.56 -27.26
C TYR A 640 -23.29 6.55 -26.42
N ARG A 641 -22.49 7.63 -26.48
CA ARG A 641 -21.14 7.75 -25.87
C ARG A 641 -20.09 6.78 -26.42
N ALA A 642 -20.11 6.53 -27.73
CA ALA A 642 -19.09 5.74 -28.41
C ALA A 642 -17.66 6.21 -28.05
N GLY A 643 -16.81 5.28 -27.61
CA GLY A 643 -15.42 5.51 -27.21
C GLY A 643 -15.20 5.95 -25.76
N GLU A 644 -16.26 6.19 -24.99
CA GLU A 644 -16.13 6.44 -23.55
C GLU A 644 -16.07 5.12 -22.79
N MET A 645 -14.88 4.69 -22.40
CA MET A 645 -14.72 3.54 -21.50
C MET A 645 -15.18 3.94 -20.08
N HIS A 646 -15.98 3.08 -19.45
CA HIS A 646 -16.55 3.30 -18.12
C HIS A 646 -16.07 2.23 -17.13
N GLY A 647 -16.28 2.48 -15.83
CA GLY A 647 -15.86 1.57 -14.77
C GLY A 647 -14.36 1.54 -14.53
N PHE A 648 -13.91 0.65 -13.65
CA PHE A 648 -12.50 0.48 -13.30
C PHE A 648 -11.82 -0.62 -14.15
N SER A 649 -12.55 -1.68 -14.47
CA SER A 649 -12.00 -2.91 -15.05
C SER A 649 -11.78 -2.83 -16.56
N MET A 650 -12.73 -2.25 -17.32
CA MET A 650 -12.61 -2.13 -18.79
C MET A 650 -11.39 -1.27 -19.23
N PRO A 651 -11.16 -0.05 -18.68
CA PRO A 651 -9.96 0.72 -19.03
C PRO A 651 -8.66 -0.01 -18.66
N ARG A 652 -8.63 -0.69 -17.50
CA ARG A 652 -7.46 -1.49 -17.11
C ARG A 652 -7.22 -2.63 -18.08
N LEU A 653 -8.24 -3.39 -18.47
CA LEU A 653 -8.11 -4.47 -19.44
C LEU A 653 -7.54 -3.96 -20.78
N ALA A 654 -8.05 -2.83 -21.28
CA ALA A 654 -7.54 -2.21 -22.50
C ALA A 654 -6.03 -1.86 -22.39
N GLN A 655 -5.63 -1.24 -21.28
CA GLN A 655 -4.24 -0.87 -21.00
C GLN A 655 -3.31 -2.10 -20.97
N TRP A 656 -3.78 -3.21 -20.38
CA TRP A 656 -3.00 -4.44 -20.24
C TRP A 656 -2.93 -5.26 -21.53
N LEU A 657 -3.97 -5.26 -22.36
CA LEU A 657 -3.91 -5.81 -23.73
C LEU A 657 -2.95 -5.02 -24.64
N MET A 658 -2.67 -3.75 -24.32
CA MET A 658 -1.61 -2.94 -24.95
C MET A 658 -0.24 -3.08 -24.28
N PHE A 659 -0.10 -3.89 -23.22
CA PHE A 659 1.15 -4.09 -22.47
C PHE A 659 1.74 -2.79 -21.89
N VAL A 660 0.90 -1.81 -21.56
CA VAL A 660 1.33 -0.52 -20.96
C VAL A 660 0.89 -0.33 -19.51
N GLY A 661 0.28 -1.36 -18.91
CA GLY A 661 -0.18 -1.37 -17.51
C GLY A 661 0.92 -1.18 -16.46
N VAL A 662 2.17 -1.55 -16.78
CA VAL A 662 3.35 -1.36 -15.92
C VAL A 662 4.37 -0.49 -16.64
N GLU A 663 4.79 0.61 -16.00
CA GLU A 663 5.80 1.51 -16.57
C GLU A 663 7.21 0.93 -16.50
N LYS A 664 7.59 0.38 -15.34
CA LYS A 664 8.91 -0.20 -15.12
C LYS A 664 8.84 -1.32 -14.08
N ALA A 665 9.35 -2.49 -14.46
CA ALA A 665 9.61 -3.63 -13.59
C ALA A 665 10.96 -4.23 -13.98
N SER A 666 12.03 -3.83 -13.27
CA SER A 666 13.41 -4.21 -13.64
C SER A 666 13.72 -5.70 -13.51
N LEU A 667 12.89 -6.45 -12.78
CA LEU A 667 13.02 -7.89 -12.59
C LEU A 667 12.20 -8.72 -13.58
N ALA A 668 11.36 -8.08 -14.40
CA ALA A 668 10.62 -8.78 -15.45
C ALA A 668 11.61 -9.38 -16.47
N HIS A 669 11.23 -10.49 -17.10
CA HIS A 669 12.01 -11.12 -18.16
C HIS A 669 11.97 -10.31 -19.46
N ARG A 670 10.82 -9.68 -19.76
CA ARG A 670 10.63 -8.89 -20.98
C ARG A 670 9.69 -7.69 -20.80
N PHE A 671 9.73 -6.76 -21.76
CA PHE A 671 8.93 -5.54 -21.90
C PHE A 671 9.11 -4.52 -20.77
N SER A 672 8.53 -4.78 -19.60
CA SER A 672 8.52 -3.86 -18.47
C SER A 672 9.92 -3.66 -17.85
N ASN A 673 10.88 -4.53 -18.14
CA ASN A 673 12.30 -4.35 -17.81
C ASN A 673 13.04 -3.38 -18.76
N GLY A 674 12.38 -2.95 -19.85
CA GLY A 674 12.92 -2.09 -20.89
C GLY A 674 13.42 -2.83 -22.13
N ASP A 675 13.42 -4.17 -22.13
CA ASP A 675 13.73 -4.98 -23.30
C ASP A 675 12.47 -5.28 -24.12
N TRP A 676 12.40 -4.72 -25.32
CA TRP A 676 11.27 -4.90 -26.24
C TRP A 676 11.65 -5.73 -27.48
N SER A 677 12.76 -6.46 -27.43
CA SER A 677 13.23 -7.29 -28.55
C SER A 677 12.19 -8.32 -29.03
N GLU A 678 11.34 -8.80 -28.12
CA GLU A 678 10.30 -9.79 -28.40
C GLU A 678 8.90 -9.20 -28.70
N ILE A 679 8.81 -7.92 -29.08
CA ILE A 679 7.53 -7.25 -29.32
C ILE A 679 6.64 -7.97 -30.35
N ALA A 680 7.24 -8.73 -31.28
CA ALA A 680 6.52 -9.53 -32.26
C ALA A 680 5.47 -10.48 -31.65
N LEU A 681 5.67 -10.92 -30.40
CA LEU A 681 4.73 -11.76 -29.66
C LEU A 681 3.35 -11.11 -29.48
N ILE A 682 3.31 -9.80 -29.24
CA ILE A 682 2.08 -9.08 -28.88
C ILE A 682 1.51 -8.26 -30.04
N LEU A 683 2.29 -8.03 -31.09
CA LEU A 683 1.89 -7.22 -32.25
C LEU A 683 0.58 -7.69 -32.92
N PRO A 684 0.28 -8.99 -33.09
CA PRO A 684 -0.99 -9.41 -33.69
C PRO A 684 -2.21 -8.90 -32.92
N THR A 685 -2.17 -8.97 -31.59
CA THR A 685 -3.22 -8.48 -30.69
C THR A 685 -3.31 -6.95 -30.75
N VAL A 686 -2.17 -6.27 -30.64
CA VAL A 686 -2.08 -4.80 -30.64
C VAL A 686 -2.57 -4.22 -31.98
N ASP A 687 -2.06 -4.75 -33.11
CA ASP A 687 -2.42 -4.29 -34.45
C ASP A 687 -3.93 -4.43 -34.69
N ARG A 688 -4.51 -5.59 -34.34
CA ARG A 688 -5.95 -5.80 -34.44
C ARG A 688 -6.74 -4.84 -33.56
N PHE A 689 -6.29 -4.61 -32.33
CA PHE A 689 -6.95 -3.70 -31.40
C PHE A 689 -6.98 -2.27 -31.97
N VAL A 690 -5.83 -1.73 -32.37
CA VAL A 690 -5.72 -0.36 -32.90
C VAL A 690 -6.46 -0.20 -34.24
N ARG A 691 -6.39 -1.17 -35.14
CA ARG A 691 -7.14 -1.10 -36.41
C ARG A 691 -8.65 -1.03 -36.20
N THR A 692 -9.15 -1.68 -35.15
CA THR A 692 -10.59 -1.74 -34.88
C THR A 692 -11.08 -0.50 -34.14
N THR A 693 -10.32 -0.02 -33.15
CA THR A 693 -10.78 0.99 -32.18
C THR A 693 -9.81 2.14 -31.96
N GLY A 694 -8.78 2.29 -32.80
CA GLY A 694 -7.78 3.36 -32.68
C GLY A 694 -8.34 4.78 -32.86
N TRP A 695 -9.59 4.94 -33.29
CA TRP A 695 -10.29 6.22 -33.24
C TRP A 695 -10.66 6.65 -31.81
N VAL A 696 -10.67 5.72 -30.84
CA VAL A 696 -10.90 5.99 -29.41
C VAL A 696 -9.64 6.65 -28.82
N PRO A 697 -9.73 7.84 -28.19
CA PRO A 697 -8.56 8.56 -27.68
C PRO A 697 -7.70 7.75 -26.71
N THR A 698 -8.32 7.09 -25.72
CA THR A 698 -7.62 6.30 -24.70
C THR A 698 -6.87 5.11 -25.30
N VAL A 699 -7.47 4.39 -26.26
CA VAL A 699 -6.81 3.29 -26.98
C VAL A 699 -5.60 3.78 -27.76
N MET A 700 -5.73 4.93 -28.46
CA MET A 700 -4.62 5.52 -29.21
C MET A 700 -3.52 6.04 -28.29
N GLU A 701 -3.87 6.60 -27.12
CA GLU A 701 -2.90 7.03 -26.11
C GLU A 701 -2.11 5.85 -25.53
N ASP A 702 -2.76 4.71 -25.27
CA ASP A 702 -2.11 3.48 -24.82
C ASP A 702 -1.19 2.91 -25.91
N PHE A 703 -1.65 2.86 -27.16
CA PHE A 703 -0.84 2.44 -28.30
C PHE A 703 0.41 3.31 -28.49
N LEU A 704 0.27 4.63 -28.40
CA LEU A 704 1.40 5.54 -28.50
C LEU A 704 2.38 5.35 -27.33
N THR A 705 1.87 5.07 -26.13
CA THR A 705 2.71 4.75 -24.97
C THR A 705 3.51 3.48 -25.22
N LEU A 706 2.90 2.44 -25.79
CA LEU A 706 3.59 1.22 -26.21
C LEU A 706 4.69 1.54 -27.23
N ALA A 707 4.35 2.26 -28.31
CA ALA A 707 5.29 2.62 -29.37
C ALA A 707 6.45 3.51 -28.89
N GLU A 708 6.23 4.31 -27.85
CA GLU A 708 7.24 5.14 -27.19
C GLU A 708 8.16 4.31 -26.27
N ARG A 709 7.60 3.38 -25.49
CA ARG A 709 8.40 2.50 -24.60
C ARG A 709 9.26 1.53 -25.41
N SER A 710 8.69 0.98 -26.47
CA SER A 710 9.36 0.04 -27.38
C SER A 710 10.11 0.71 -28.54
N ARG A 711 10.43 2.01 -28.41
CA ARG A 711 10.96 2.87 -29.48
C ARG A 711 11.97 2.18 -30.40
N LYS A 712 12.91 1.43 -29.85
CA LYS A 712 14.02 0.75 -30.56
C LYS A 712 13.61 -0.49 -31.36
N HIS A 713 12.54 -1.16 -30.95
CA HIS A 713 12.14 -2.46 -31.45
C HIS A 713 10.77 -2.45 -32.17
N PHE A 714 9.96 -1.40 -31.98
CA PHE A 714 8.66 -1.30 -32.66
C PHE A 714 8.83 -1.17 -34.19
N PRO A 715 8.24 -2.06 -35.01
CA PRO A 715 8.39 -2.00 -36.45
C PRO A 715 7.73 -0.76 -37.07
N ALA A 716 8.51 0.01 -37.85
CA ALA A 716 8.05 1.27 -38.44
C ALA A 716 6.85 1.10 -39.38
N ASP A 717 6.86 0.06 -40.22
CA ASP A 717 5.73 -0.24 -41.11
C ASP A 717 4.46 -0.59 -40.34
N ALA A 718 4.56 -1.41 -39.30
CA ALA A 718 3.41 -1.77 -38.46
C ALA A 718 2.82 -0.53 -37.78
N PHE A 719 3.66 0.37 -37.28
CA PHE A 719 3.22 1.65 -36.70
C PHE A 719 2.45 2.47 -37.73
N ALA A 720 3.03 2.65 -38.92
CA ALA A 720 2.41 3.45 -39.98
C ALA A 720 1.07 2.86 -40.42
N ASP A 721 0.99 1.54 -40.59
CA ASP A 721 -0.24 0.86 -41.02
C ASP A 721 -1.34 0.91 -39.97
N ALA A 722 -1.00 0.81 -38.68
CA ALA A 722 -1.96 0.92 -37.58
C ALA A 722 -2.53 2.34 -37.46
N VAL A 723 -1.67 3.36 -37.54
CA VAL A 723 -2.10 4.78 -37.50
C VAL A 723 -2.96 5.13 -38.71
N LEU A 724 -2.54 4.71 -39.92
CA LEU A 724 -3.35 4.94 -41.13
C LEU A 724 -4.72 4.27 -41.04
N ALA A 725 -4.80 3.06 -40.49
CA ALA A 725 -6.08 2.39 -40.29
C ALA A 725 -6.98 3.16 -39.32
N ALA A 726 -6.44 3.65 -38.19
CA ALA A 726 -7.18 4.46 -37.24
C ALA A 726 -7.69 5.79 -37.84
N LEU A 727 -6.88 6.42 -38.70
CA LEU A 727 -7.22 7.65 -39.42
C LEU A 727 -8.24 7.44 -40.56
N SER A 728 -8.31 6.23 -41.13
CA SER A 728 -9.18 5.90 -42.26
C SER A 728 -10.59 5.47 -41.86
N ALA A 729 -10.94 5.54 -40.57
CA ALA A 729 -12.28 5.20 -40.09
C ALA A 729 -13.34 6.17 -40.66
N LYS A 730 -14.54 5.66 -40.95
CA LYS A 730 -15.56 6.28 -41.82
C LYS A 730 -16.08 7.66 -41.38
N ASP A 731 -15.97 8.00 -40.10
CA ASP A 731 -16.35 9.30 -39.53
C ASP A 731 -15.08 10.02 -39.06
N ASP A 732 -14.86 11.29 -39.43
CA ASP A 732 -13.66 12.12 -39.13
C ASP A 732 -13.04 11.78 -37.75
N PRO A 733 -12.05 10.86 -37.69
CA PRO A 733 -11.51 10.38 -36.41
C PRO A 733 -10.75 11.50 -35.69
N GLY A 734 -10.21 12.43 -36.49
CA GLY A 734 -9.55 13.64 -36.02
C GLY A 734 -10.43 14.52 -35.16
N ALA A 735 -11.76 14.49 -35.36
CA ALA A 735 -12.69 15.22 -34.50
C ALA A 735 -12.63 14.77 -33.04
N ARG A 736 -12.42 13.48 -32.79
CA ARG A 736 -12.40 12.90 -31.43
C ARG A 736 -11.05 13.08 -30.73
N TRP A 737 -9.98 13.33 -31.47
CA TRP A 737 -8.65 13.63 -30.91
C TRP A 737 -8.45 15.12 -30.60
N ARG A 738 -9.36 16.01 -31.00
CA ARG A 738 -9.22 17.46 -30.77
C ARG A 738 -9.09 17.74 -29.27
N GLY A 739 -8.08 18.52 -28.89
CA GLY A 739 -7.78 18.85 -27.50
C GLY A 739 -6.90 17.84 -26.77
N THR A 740 -6.48 16.75 -27.42
CA THR A 740 -5.52 15.77 -26.90
C THR A 740 -4.10 16.01 -27.44
N MET A 741 -3.11 15.30 -26.90
CA MET A 741 -1.72 15.32 -27.40
C MET A 741 -1.44 14.25 -28.46
N ILE A 742 -2.45 13.52 -28.91
CA ILE A 742 -2.31 12.37 -29.82
C ILE A 742 -1.59 12.75 -31.12
N ALA A 743 -2.06 13.80 -31.81
CA ALA A 743 -1.44 14.27 -33.06
C ALA A 743 0.05 14.63 -32.89
N ALA A 744 0.37 15.35 -31.81
CA ALA A 744 1.74 15.75 -31.50
C ALA A 744 2.64 14.55 -31.17
N ARG A 745 2.11 13.54 -30.48
CA ARG A 745 2.82 12.28 -30.17
C ARG A 745 3.05 11.45 -31.44
N ILE A 746 2.05 11.31 -32.32
CA ILE A 746 2.21 10.65 -33.63
C ILE A 746 3.31 11.36 -34.44
N ALA A 747 3.24 12.69 -34.58
CA ALA A 747 4.25 13.46 -35.30
C ALA A 747 5.68 13.24 -34.74
N SER A 748 5.81 13.21 -33.42
CA SER A 748 7.08 12.89 -32.74
C SER A 748 7.60 11.49 -33.07
N ARG A 749 6.72 10.48 -33.13
CA ARG A 749 7.08 9.12 -33.57
C ARG A 749 7.48 9.07 -35.03
N VAL A 750 6.75 9.74 -35.92
CA VAL A 750 7.09 9.84 -37.35
C VAL A 750 8.47 10.45 -37.54
N GLN A 751 8.77 11.53 -36.82
CA GLN A 751 10.09 12.16 -36.83
C GLN A 751 11.20 11.17 -36.44
N ASP A 752 11.03 10.47 -35.32
CA ASP A 752 12.02 9.48 -34.88
C ASP A 752 12.24 8.33 -35.87
N ILE A 753 11.16 7.83 -36.49
CA ILE A 753 11.26 6.78 -37.50
C ILE A 753 12.05 7.30 -38.72
N ALA A 754 11.75 8.51 -39.18
CA ALA A 754 12.44 9.13 -40.32
C ALA A 754 13.94 9.34 -40.02
N ASP A 755 14.29 9.79 -38.82
CA ASP A 755 15.67 10.01 -38.40
C ASP A 755 16.48 8.70 -38.34
N ARG A 756 15.85 7.60 -37.90
CA ARG A 756 16.51 6.29 -37.76
C ARG A 756 16.63 5.51 -39.06
N ALA A 757 15.65 5.66 -39.94
CA ALA A 757 15.58 4.92 -41.19
C ALA A 757 16.23 5.66 -42.36
N SER A 758 17.09 6.66 -42.13
CA SER A 758 17.71 7.46 -43.19
C SER A 758 18.79 6.66 -43.96
N PRO A 759 18.70 6.54 -45.31
CA PRO A 759 17.68 7.10 -46.20
C PRO A 759 16.36 6.32 -46.15
N LEU A 760 15.25 7.06 -45.98
CA LEU A 760 13.92 6.51 -45.73
C LEU A 760 13.41 5.68 -46.93
N PRO A 761 13.02 4.40 -46.74
CA PRO A 761 12.46 3.60 -47.82
C PRO A 761 11.19 4.23 -48.41
N LEU A 762 11.06 4.22 -49.74
CA LEU A 762 10.00 4.93 -50.46
C LEU A 762 8.59 4.54 -49.98
N ALA A 763 8.32 3.24 -49.81
CA ALA A 763 7.01 2.75 -49.39
C ALA A 763 6.63 3.23 -47.98
N LEU A 764 7.57 3.14 -47.03
CA LEU A 764 7.38 3.62 -45.65
C LEU A 764 7.20 5.14 -45.63
N GLY A 765 8.05 5.87 -46.36
CA GLY A 765 7.97 7.32 -46.44
C GLY A 765 6.66 7.83 -47.04
N GLN A 766 6.07 7.14 -48.01
CA GLN A 766 4.73 7.45 -48.52
C GLN A 766 3.63 7.25 -47.47
N LYS A 767 3.71 6.19 -46.65
CA LYS A 767 2.76 5.98 -45.54
C LYS A 767 2.87 7.11 -44.50
N LEU A 768 4.09 7.44 -44.09
CA LEU A 768 4.34 8.50 -43.12
C LEU A 768 3.90 9.88 -43.63
N LEU A 769 4.10 10.19 -44.92
CA LEU A 769 3.59 11.42 -45.53
C LEU A 769 2.06 11.52 -45.44
N ARG A 770 1.33 10.45 -45.77
CA ARG A 770 -0.13 10.42 -45.65
C ARG A 770 -0.62 10.67 -44.22
N ILE A 771 0.08 10.11 -43.22
CA ILE A 771 -0.21 10.38 -41.81
C ILE A 771 -0.04 11.88 -41.54
N LEU A 772 1.10 12.46 -41.92
CA LEU A 772 1.38 13.88 -41.70
C LEU A 772 0.35 14.78 -42.40
N ASP A 773 -0.07 14.46 -43.63
CA ASP A 773 -1.09 15.23 -44.37
C ASP A 773 -2.39 15.34 -43.54
N VAL A 774 -2.88 14.20 -43.04
CA VAL A 774 -4.11 14.16 -42.22
C VAL A 774 -3.93 14.92 -40.90
N LEU A 775 -2.76 14.84 -40.26
CA LEU A 775 -2.50 15.59 -39.02
C LEU A 775 -2.41 17.11 -39.25
N VAL A 776 -1.92 17.54 -40.42
CA VAL A 776 -1.91 18.97 -40.81
C VAL A 776 -3.34 19.48 -40.98
N ASP A 777 -4.21 18.70 -41.63
CA ASP A 777 -5.63 19.03 -41.77
C ASP A 777 -6.34 19.15 -40.40
N GLN A 778 -5.86 18.42 -39.39
CA GLN A 778 -6.32 18.52 -38.00
C GLN A 778 -5.72 19.70 -37.22
N GLY A 779 -4.83 20.49 -37.83
CA GLY A 779 -4.23 21.69 -37.25
C GLY A 779 -2.89 21.47 -36.53
N ASP A 780 -2.25 20.31 -36.65
CA ASP A 780 -0.95 20.06 -36.04
C ASP A 780 0.19 20.73 -36.83
N ARG A 781 0.69 21.85 -36.31
CA ARG A 781 1.75 22.65 -36.95
C ARG A 781 3.10 21.90 -37.04
N ARG A 782 3.34 20.94 -36.15
CA ARG A 782 4.58 20.14 -36.13
C ARG A 782 4.65 19.22 -37.35
N SER A 783 3.53 18.60 -37.70
CA SER A 783 3.41 17.73 -38.87
C SER A 783 3.71 18.50 -40.16
N ALA A 784 3.23 19.74 -40.29
CA ALA A 784 3.53 20.60 -41.44
C ALA A 784 5.03 20.86 -41.59
N ALA A 785 5.73 21.12 -40.47
CA ALA A 785 7.18 21.32 -40.46
C ALA A 785 7.96 20.03 -40.82
N LEU A 786 7.46 18.86 -40.42
CA LEU A 786 8.10 17.58 -40.75
C LEU A 786 8.04 17.27 -42.25
N GLN A 787 6.93 17.58 -42.92
CA GLN A 787 6.78 17.32 -44.36
C GLN A 787 7.79 18.03 -45.26
N ILE A 788 8.30 19.19 -44.81
CA ILE A 788 9.31 20.00 -45.53
C ILE A 788 10.75 19.65 -45.15
N SER A 789 10.94 18.72 -44.20
CA SER A 789 12.26 18.25 -43.78
C SER A 789 12.98 17.48 -44.90
N PRO A 790 14.32 17.41 -44.90
CA PRO A 790 15.09 16.71 -45.93
C PRO A 790 14.66 15.26 -46.12
N ALA A 791 14.33 14.55 -45.03
CA ALA A 791 13.93 13.14 -45.04
C ALA A 791 12.68 12.85 -45.90
N PHE A 792 11.79 13.83 -46.07
CA PHE A 792 10.55 13.69 -46.85
C PHE A 792 10.56 14.47 -48.17
N ARG A 793 11.48 15.42 -48.34
CA ARG A 793 11.62 16.25 -49.54
C ARG A 793 12.03 15.41 -50.76
N ASP A 794 12.97 14.50 -50.58
CA ASP A 794 13.52 13.68 -51.67
C ASP A 794 12.50 12.65 -52.19
N LEU A 795 11.56 12.22 -51.34
CA LEU A 795 10.48 11.29 -51.69
C LEU A 795 9.38 11.92 -52.54
N ARG A 796 9.14 13.23 -52.40
CA ARG A 796 8.16 13.97 -53.22
C ARG A 796 8.60 14.12 -54.67
N ILE A 797 9.91 14.07 -54.95
CA ILE A 797 10.47 14.26 -56.31
C ILE A 797 10.32 12.99 -57.17
N ILE A 798 10.40 11.80 -56.56
CA ILE A 798 10.36 10.50 -57.27
C ILE A 798 8.92 10.17 -57.75
N ALA A 799 7.88 10.61 -57.04
CA ALA A 799 6.48 10.35 -57.41
C ALA A 799 5.99 11.12 -58.65
N VAL A 800 6.73 12.14 -59.11
CA VAL A 800 6.38 12.99 -60.27
C VAL A 800 7.11 12.52 -61.55
N GLY A 801 7.91 11.46 -61.50
CA GLY A 801 8.59 10.87 -62.66
C GLY A 801 7.62 10.13 -63.58
N SER A 802 7.26 10.75 -64.70
CA SER A 802 6.60 10.14 -65.86
C SER A 802 7.37 8.91 -66.39
N PRO A 803 6.71 7.95 -67.08
CA PRO A 803 7.41 6.85 -67.75
C PRO A 803 8.34 7.40 -68.84
N PRO A 804 9.44 6.70 -69.18
CA PRO A 804 10.24 7.07 -70.33
C PRO A 804 9.41 6.80 -71.59
N SER A 805 8.95 7.86 -72.23
CA SER A 805 8.36 7.83 -73.56
C SER A 805 9.42 7.45 -74.61
N LEU A 806 9.15 6.40 -75.38
CA LEU A 806 9.18 6.49 -76.84
C LEU A 806 7.74 6.40 -77.34
#